data_AF-A0A3M2GCE4-F1
#
_entry.id   AF-A0A3M2GCE4-F1
#
_cell.length_a   1.000
_cell.length_b   1.000
_cell.length_c   1.000
_cell.angle_alpha   90.00
_cell.angle_beta   90.00
_cell.angle_gamma   90.00
#
_symmetry.space_group_name_H-M   'P 1'
#
loop_
_entity.id
_entity.type
_entity.pdbx_description
1 polymer ?
#
loop_
_entity_poly.entity_id
_entity_poly.type
_entity_poly.pdbx_seq_one_letter_code
_entity_poly.pdbx_strand_id
1 'polypeptide(L)'
;MAVTVVVAAALTAATSGAAPTGLAAADLVDVAAAAAVVTWAGSRARRWTWLVPPLVGVWFASSPLALAGLALSALVALHALLTRRRRAAGALAAGASALALGALDPVSPLGASTLVALVAVTPLVVSALVHSRPRVTRRAVRTAGVAALVVVGAGAVAAVVVALSLGDLRRGAEAARDGFDLAADGEQGPAAAAFSAGAEAFDRVRGRLAGPWMLPARLVPVLGQHVRAAQVATAEGAALAEVAADTVARVDPDAIRLDDGRVDLDTIDALAPVLSRLETTVARAAERLDGARSPWLVPALDERLAIIADRLDGAVPAAHTAAEAARVAPVLFGADEPAHWLVLLVTPAEARGLGGLVGNYVLVEADDGAVRLVESGRNEDLDRRLAEVGAVLEGPDDYVAWWGRFRPERFFEDVTFSPDLPSVAAVAASLVTQATGTPVDGVVLVDPFAVAAVLELTGPVDAAGIRLDAANVVDFLLRDQYRRFEGDEAGRVAALAALVDETLGAVLDGALPGPRLLARELGPVVAGDRLGVWWLRDARAVELLRDTGLDDAFPAAAGDDLVGVVHQNAGRNKTDNWLTRRIEYRVDSAAGTARLTVELHNGSPTSGWPDAVIGSNDQGLAPGTNRARLDLYTVRTVEAVTVDGERVPALRGHELGVGVTEIVVDVPAGATRTVTATLGPGPTELLQVAAQPLVNPDHLTVVVDGETVHDAVLD
;
A
#
# COMPACT_ATOMS: atom_id res chain seq x y z
N MET A 1 46.36 -32.04 22.39
CA MET A 1 46.49 -31.23 21.16
C MET A 1 45.49 -31.61 20.07
N ALA A 2 45.57 -32.76 19.39
CA ALA A 2 44.60 -33.08 18.32
C ALA A 2 43.13 -33.16 18.80
N VAL A 3 42.88 -33.72 19.99
CA VAL A 3 41.53 -33.74 20.61
C VAL A 3 41.05 -32.33 20.93
N THR A 4 41.93 -31.48 21.46
CA THR A 4 41.64 -30.08 21.77
C THR A 4 41.21 -29.30 20.52
N VAL A 5 41.87 -29.54 19.38
CA VAL A 5 41.51 -28.92 18.10
C VAL A 5 40.15 -29.41 17.58
N VAL A 6 39.83 -30.69 17.75
CA VAL A 6 38.49 -31.24 17.40
C VAL A 6 37.39 -30.58 18.22
N VAL A 7 37.58 -30.45 19.54
CA VAL A 7 36.60 -29.80 20.41
C VAL A 7 36.46 -28.32 20.08
N ALA A 8 37.57 -27.62 19.86
CA ALA A 8 37.54 -26.20 19.47
C ALA A 8 36.80 -25.99 18.14
N ALA A 9 37.11 -26.77 17.10
CA ALA A 9 36.43 -26.67 15.80
C ALA A 9 34.93 -26.97 15.91
N ALA A 10 34.54 -27.97 16.71
CA ALA A 10 33.13 -28.30 16.93
C ALA A 10 32.37 -27.15 17.62
N LEU A 11 32.96 -26.55 18.65
CA LEU A 11 32.36 -25.40 19.38
C LEU A 11 32.29 -24.15 18.50
N THR A 12 33.31 -23.87 17.69
CA THR A 12 33.28 -22.73 16.75
C THR A 12 32.27 -22.96 15.63
N ALA A 13 32.12 -24.18 15.13
CA ALA A 13 31.14 -24.49 14.10
C ALA A 13 29.70 -24.34 14.64
N ALA A 14 29.46 -24.75 15.90
CA ALA A 14 28.18 -24.57 16.58
C ALA A 14 27.71 -23.11 16.67
N THR A 15 28.61 -22.13 16.59
CA THR A 15 28.27 -20.70 16.61
C THR A 15 28.15 -20.07 15.21
N SER A 16 28.19 -20.87 14.13
CA SER A 16 28.18 -20.36 12.75
C SER A 16 26.83 -19.82 12.26
N GLY A 17 25.73 -20.10 12.99
CA GLY A 17 24.38 -19.76 12.57
C GLY A 17 23.81 -20.66 11.46
N ALA A 18 24.54 -21.69 11.02
CA ALA A 18 24.04 -22.64 10.02
C ALA A 18 22.84 -23.42 10.56
N ALA A 19 21.74 -23.45 9.80
CA ALA A 19 20.48 -24.09 10.18
C ALA A 19 20.05 -25.20 9.18
N PRO A 20 20.82 -26.29 9.03
CA PRO A 20 20.55 -27.32 8.02
C PRO A 20 19.21 -28.06 8.18
N THR A 21 18.71 -28.19 9.41
CA THR A 21 17.42 -28.81 9.76
C THR A 21 16.35 -27.77 10.07
N GLY A 22 16.75 -26.57 10.49
CA GLY A 22 15.86 -25.51 10.94
C GLY A 22 15.42 -25.66 12.40
N LEU A 23 16.04 -26.58 13.13
CA LEU A 23 15.84 -26.81 14.56
C LEU A 23 17.14 -26.46 15.29
N ALA A 24 17.16 -25.34 16.01
CA ALA A 24 18.38 -24.79 16.62
C ALA A 24 19.21 -25.82 17.41
N ALA A 25 18.55 -26.68 18.19
CA ALA A 25 19.24 -27.73 18.96
C ALA A 25 19.84 -28.84 18.09
N ALA A 26 19.15 -29.26 17.03
CA ALA A 26 19.66 -30.28 16.10
C ALA A 26 20.76 -29.70 15.22
N ASP A 27 20.59 -28.47 14.74
CA ASP A 27 21.55 -27.73 13.93
C ASP A 27 22.88 -27.55 14.66
N LEU A 28 22.84 -27.19 15.95
CA LEU A 28 24.03 -27.09 16.79
C LEU A 28 24.79 -28.42 16.85
N VAL A 29 24.07 -29.53 17.06
CA VAL A 29 24.65 -30.87 17.14
C VAL A 29 25.21 -31.32 15.79
N ASP A 30 24.46 -31.14 14.70
CA ASP A 30 24.84 -31.58 13.37
C ASP A 30 26.07 -30.84 12.86
N VAL A 31 26.10 -29.52 13.01
CA VAL A 31 27.21 -28.68 12.59
C VAL A 31 28.46 -28.97 13.44
N ALA A 32 28.30 -29.11 14.76
CA ALA A 32 29.40 -29.49 15.66
C ALA A 32 29.95 -30.90 15.33
N ALA A 33 29.06 -31.87 15.09
CA ALA A 33 29.44 -33.24 14.76
C ALA A 33 30.15 -33.32 13.41
N ALA A 34 29.65 -32.62 12.39
CA ALA A 34 30.29 -32.53 11.08
C ALA A 34 31.71 -31.97 11.22
N ALA A 35 31.87 -30.80 11.86
CA ALA A 35 33.18 -30.20 12.09
C ALA A 35 34.12 -31.12 12.88
N ALA A 36 33.62 -31.80 13.91
CA ALA A 36 34.39 -32.75 14.69
C ALA A 36 34.89 -33.94 13.85
N VAL A 37 34.02 -34.52 13.01
CA VAL A 37 34.36 -35.65 12.13
C VAL A 37 35.42 -35.26 11.12
N VAL A 38 35.28 -34.11 10.45
CA VAL A 38 36.25 -33.61 9.48
C VAL A 38 37.60 -33.33 10.14
N THR A 39 37.60 -32.64 11.27
CA THR A 39 38.80 -32.32 12.05
C THR A 39 39.51 -33.59 12.53
N TRP A 40 38.75 -34.57 13.01
CA TRP A 40 39.27 -35.87 13.43
C TRP A 40 39.87 -36.65 12.26
N ALA A 41 39.20 -36.65 11.10
CA ALA A 41 39.70 -37.30 9.88
C ALA A 41 41.06 -36.73 9.47
N GLY A 42 41.21 -35.40 9.53
CA GLY A 42 42.49 -34.72 9.29
C GLY A 42 43.65 -35.23 10.13
N SER A 43 43.40 -35.58 11.40
CA SER A 43 44.43 -36.11 12.31
C SER A 43 44.95 -37.52 11.93
N ARG A 44 44.21 -38.25 11.09
CA ARG A 44 44.45 -39.66 10.72
C ARG A 44 44.81 -39.83 9.24
N ALA A 45 44.35 -38.94 8.37
CA ALA A 45 44.52 -39.00 6.92
C ALA A 45 45.99 -38.86 6.46
N ARG A 46 46.23 -39.13 5.16
CA ARG A 46 47.51 -38.84 4.49
C ARG A 46 47.65 -37.34 4.29
N ARG A 47 48.90 -36.88 4.21
CA ARG A 47 49.20 -35.43 4.17
C ARG A 47 48.66 -34.75 2.91
N TRP A 48 48.71 -35.45 1.78
CA TRP A 48 48.25 -34.89 0.50
C TRP A 48 46.74 -34.60 0.49
N THR A 49 45.93 -35.39 1.22
CA THR A 49 44.48 -35.17 1.28
C THR A 49 44.08 -33.91 2.04
N TRP A 50 44.99 -33.30 2.82
CA TRP A 50 44.74 -32.03 3.51
C TRP A 50 44.62 -30.85 2.53
N LEU A 51 45.14 -30.97 1.32
CA LEU A 51 45.06 -29.93 0.29
C LEU A 51 43.74 -29.95 -0.48
N VAL A 52 43.00 -31.07 -0.48
CA VAL A 52 41.77 -31.17 -1.27
C VAL A 52 40.69 -30.19 -0.79
N PRO A 53 40.38 -30.10 0.52
CA PRO A 53 39.37 -29.16 0.98
C PRO A 53 39.62 -27.68 0.63
N PRO A 54 40.82 -27.11 0.86
CA PRO A 54 41.08 -25.73 0.47
C PRO A 54 41.15 -25.53 -1.05
N LEU A 55 41.63 -26.50 -1.83
CA LEU A 55 41.68 -26.40 -3.30
C LEU A 55 40.29 -26.40 -3.93
N VAL A 56 39.35 -27.18 -3.38
CA VAL A 56 37.96 -27.21 -3.87
C VAL A 56 37.20 -26.00 -3.35
N GLY A 57 37.31 -25.67 -2.06
CA GLY A 57 36.54 -24.61 -1.44
C GLY A 57 36.86 -23.20 -1.97
N VAL A 58 38.09 -22.93 -2.41
CA VAL A 58 38.50 -21.58 -2.86
C VAL A 58 37.73 -21.09 -4.08
N TRP A 59 37.22 -22.00 -4.92
CA TRP A 59 36.42 -21.66 -6.10
C TRP A 59 35.01 -21.18 -5.76
N PHE A 60 34.55 -21.42 -4.54
CA PHE A 60 33.18 -21.13 -4.10
C PHE A 60 33.12 -20.19 -2.88
N ALA A 61 34.28 -19.80 -2.34
CA ALA A 61 34.36 -18.89 -1.21
C ALA A 61 34.39 -17.44 -1.70
N SER A 62 33.44 -16.63 -1.26
CA SER A 62 33.47 -15.17 -1.50
C SER A 62 33.73 -14.38 -0.21
N SER A 63 33.30 -14.91 0.95
CA SER A 63 33.46 -14.21 2.22
C SER A 63 34.94 -14.14 2.65
N PRO A 64 35.41 -13.01 3.20
CA PRO A 64 36.78 -12.88 3.71
C PRO A 64 37.12 -13.93 4.77
N LEU A 65 36.15 -14.32 5.58
CA LEU A 65 36.29 -15.35 6.61
C LEU A 65 36.50 -16.75 6.00
N ALA A 66 35.72 -17.13 4.98
CA ALA A 66 35.90 -18.39 4.29
C ALA A 66 37.27 -18.44 3.57
N LEU A 67 37.65 -17.37 2.88
CA LEU A 67 38.95 -17.27 2.21
C LEU A 67 40.12 -17.36 3.19
N ALA A 68 40.07 -16.65 4.32
CA ALA A 68 41.09 -16.71 5.36
C ALA A 68 41.22 -18.12 5.96
N GLY A 69 40.10 -18.80 6.22
CA GLY A 69 40.08 -20.16 6.75
C GLY A 69 40.66 -21.19 5.76
N LEU A 70 40.34 -21.09 4.47
CA LEU A 70 40.91 -21.94 3.41
C LEU A 70 42.40 -21.67 3.21
N ALA A 71 42.83 -20.41 3.24
CA ALA A 71 44.24 -20.03 3.15
C ALA A 71 45.04 -20.58 4.33
N LEU A 72 44.52 -20.45 5.56
CA LEU A 72 45.14 -21.04 6.75
C LEU A 72 45.26 -22.56 6.62
N SER A 73 44.20 -23.24 6.16
CA SER A 73 44.24 -24.68 5.92
C SER A 73 45.31 -25.08 4.90
N ALA A 74 45.39 -24.37 3.77
CA ALA A 74 46.38 -24.63 2.72
C ALA A 74 47.82 -24.41 3.24
N LEU A 75 48.07 -23.33 3.97
CA LEU A 75 49.38 -23.03 4.56
C LEU A 75 49.82 -24.11 5.57
N VAL A 76 48.91 -24.53 6.45
CA VAL A 76 49.18 -25.60 7.42
C VAL A 76 49.44 -26.94 6.71
N ALA A 77 48.67 -27.25 5.66
CA ALA A 77 48.83 -28.46 4.87
C ALA A 77 50.17 -28.48 4.11
N LEU A 78 50.55 -27.38 3.45
CA LEU A 78 51.83 -27.21 2.73
C LEU A 78 53.02 -27.30 3.69
N HIS A 79 52.96 -26.58 4.81
CA HIS A 79 54.03 -26.63 5.82
C HIS A 79 54.21 -28.05 6.40
N ALA A 80 53.11 -28.77 6.60
CA ALA A 80 53.14 -30.12 7.15
C ALA A 80 53.55 -31.20 6.11
N LEU A 81 53.48 -30.90 4.80
CA LEU A 81 54.09 -31.73 3.76
C LEU A 81 55.62 -31.69 3.80
N LEU A 82 56.20 -30.52 4.12
CA LEU A 82 57.64 -30.29 4.18
C LEU A 82 58.31 -30.72 5.51
N THR A 83 57.53 -30.91 6.58
CA THR A 83 58.03 -31.20 7.94
C THR A 83 57.67 -32.61 8.42
N ARG A 84 58.02 -33.00 9.67
CA ARG A 84 57.64 -34.33 10.22
C ARG A 84 56.14 -34.40 10.54
N ARG A 85 55.51 -35.56 10.30
CA ARG A 85 54.06 -35.77 10.50
C ARG A 85 53.66 -35.48 11.95
N ARG A 86 52.82 -34.45 12.14
CA ARG A 86 52.15 -34.17 13.43
C ARG A 86 50.64 -34.31 13.25
N ARG A 87 50.00 -35.18 14.04
CA ARG A 87 48.53 -35.37 14.02
C ARG A 87 47.76 -34.08 14.25
N ALA A 88 48.33 -33.17 15.02
CA ALA A 88 47.72 -31.88 15.30
C ALA A 88 47.73 -30.92 14.10
N ALA A 89 48.74 -30.99 13.22
CA ALA A 89 48.76 -30.17 12.00
C ALA A 89 47.64 -30.58 11.04
N GLY A 90 47.43 -31.90 10.88
CA GLY A 90 46.31 -32.41 10.09
C GLY A 90 44.94 -32.07 10.70
N ALA A 91 44.82 -32.07 12.02
CA ALA A 91 43.60 -31.61 12.70
C ALA A 91 43.37 -30.11 12.47
N LEU A 92 44.40 -29.27 12.59
CA LEU A 92 44.29 -27.83 12.37
C LEU A 92 43.90 -27.50 10.93
N ALA A 93 44.54 -28.11 9.93
CA ALA A 93 44.19 -27.91 8.52
C ALA A 93 42.73 -28.34 8.24
N ALA A 94 42.35 -29.54 8.66
CA ALA A 94 40.99 -30.04 8.43
C ALA A 94 39.93 -29.25 9.20
N GLY A 95 40.22 -28.80 10.42
CA GLY A 95 39.31 -27.96 11.21
C GLY A 95 39.11 -26.58 10.61
N ALA A 96 40.20 -25.92 10.16
CA ALA A 96 40.11 -24.66 9.42
C ALA A 96 39.29 -24.81 8.12
N SER A 97 39.50 -25.91 7.38
CA SER A 97 38.67 -26.22 6.21
C SER A 97 37.22 -26.51 6.55
N ALA A 98 36.91 -27.22 7.64
CA ALA A 98 35.53 -27.50 8.03
C ALA A 98 34.77 -26.21 8.35
N LEU A 99 35.40 -25.29 9.09
CA LEU A 99 34.83 -23.99 9.40
C LEU A 99 34.66 -23.13 8.15
N ALA A 100 35.66 -23.11 7.26
CA ALA A 100 35.59 -22.33 6.04
C ALA A 100 34.58 -22.88 5.02
N LEU A 101 34.46 -24.21 4.90
CA LEU A 101 33.46 -24.84 4.05
C LEU A 101 32.04 -24.63 4.56
N GLY A 102 31.85 -24.54 5.89
CA GLY A 102 30.57 -24.16 6.50
C GLY A 102 30.19 -22.69 6.30
N ALA A 103 31.14 -21.84 5.91
CA ALA A 103 30.95 -20.42 5.61
C ALA A 103 30.97 -20.12 4.09
N LEU A 104 30.84 -21.15 3.25
CA LEU A 104 30.66 -20.95 1.81
C LEU A 104 29.31 -20.32 1.52
N ASP A 105 29.30 -19.46 0.52
CA ASP A 105 28.06 -18.87 0.04
C ASP A 105 27.13 -19.94 -0.55
N PRO A 106 25.82 -19.72 -0.53
CA PRO A 106 24.87 -20.57 -1.23
C PRO A 106 25.14 -20.54 -2.74
N VAL A 107 25.59 -21.66 -3.30
CA VAL A 107 25.76 -21.81 -4.76
C VAL A 107 24.45 -22.37 -5.32
N SER A 108 23.82 -21.62 -6.24
CA SER A 108 22.61 -22.06 -6.95
C SER A 108 22.98 -22.94 -8.17
N PRO A 109 22.24 -24.04 -8.45
CA PRO A 109 21.10 -24.56 -7.69
C PRO A 109 21.51 -25.58 -6.61
N LEU A 110 20.68 -25.71 -5.57
CA LEU A 110 20.57 -26.86 -4.65
C LEU A 110 21.77 -27.18 -3.76
N GLY A 111 21.93 -26.53 -2.60
CA GLY A 111 22.87 -26.99 -1.56
C GLY A 111 24.25 -27.37 -2.14
N ALA A 112 24.65 -26.73 -3.25
CA ALA A 112 25.79 -27.17 -4.03
C ALA A 112 27.05 -26.87 -3.26
N SER A 113 27.04 -25.84 -2.41
CA SER A 113 28.04 -25.63 -1.35
C SER A 113 28.20 -26.83 -0.42
N THR A 114 27.11 -27.53 -0.08
CA THR A 114 27.14 -28.76 0.74
C THR A 114 27.64 -29.97 -0.02
N LEU A 115 27.23 -30.13 -1.29
CA LEU A 115 27.79 -31.16 -2.17
C LEU A 115 29.27 -30.93 -2.44
N VAL A 116 29.67 -29.68 -2.69
CA VAL A 116 31.05 -29.22 -2.82
C VAL A 116 31.81 -29.53 -1.54
N ALA A 117 31.28 -29.19 -0.36
CA ALA A 117 31.90 -29.50 0.92
C ALA A 117 32.04 -31.02 1.15
N LEU A 118 31.01 -31.81 0.81
CA LEU A 118 31.05 -33.27 0.87
C LEU A 118 32.14 -33.84 -0.06
N VAL A 119 32.18 -33.38 -1.32
CA VAL A 119 33.19 -33.79 -2.31
C VAL A 119 34.60 -33.39 -1.86
N ALA A 120 34.75 -32.17 -1.36
CA ALA A 120 36.00 -31.60 -0.87
C ALA A 120 36.59 -32.42 0.29
N VAL A 121 35.73 -32.91 1.19
CA VAL A 121 36.13 -33.61 2.41
C VAL A 121 36.15 -35.15 2.24
N THR A 122 35.50 -35.71 1.22
CA THR A 122 35.44 -37.16 0.99
C THR A 122 36.83 -37.81 0.89
N PRO A 123 37.80 -37.31 0.09
CA PRO A 123 39.13 -37.92 0.02
C PRO A 123 39.86 -37.92 1.37
N LEU A 124 39.66 -36.86 2.16
CA LEU A 124 40.20 -36.74 3.51
C LEU A 124 39.64 -37.83 4.44
N VAL A 125 38.32 -37.99 4.46
CA VAL A 125 37.63 -38.98 5.31
C VAL A 125 37.96 -40.41 4.88
N VAL A 126 37.94 -40.71 3.58
CA VAL A 126 38.34 -42.01 3.02
C VAL A 126 39.78 -42.33 3.40
N SER A 127 40.71 -41.38 3.23
CA SER A 127 42.10 -41.58 3.64
C SER A 127 42.23 -41.81 5.14
N ALA A 128 41.45 -41.15 5.98
CA ALA A 128 41.46 -41.34 7.43
C ALA A 128 40.97 -42.74 7.83
N LEU A 129 39.96 -43.27 7.15
CA LEU A 129 39.41 -44.60 7.38
C LEU A 129 40.38 -45.72 6.97
N VAL A 130 41.03 -45.59 5.82
CA VAL A 130 42.03 -46.56 5.31
C VAL A 130 43.26 -46.65 6.23
N HIS A 131 43.65 -45.54 6.86
CA HIS A 131 44.86 -45.47 7.72
C HIS A 131 44.56 -45.60 9.23
N SER A 132 43.31 -45.86 9.59
CA SER A 132 42.90 -46.12 10.97
C SER A 132 43.01 -47.60 11.31
N ARG A 133 43.03 -47.93 12.62
CA ARG A 133 43.04 -49.33 13.07
C ARG A 133 41.78 -50.06 12.57
N PRO A 134 41.83 -51.36 12.23
CA PRO A 134 40.68 -52.11 11.71
C PRO A 134 39.43 -52.02 12.58
N ARG A 135 39.59 -52.01 13.90
CA ARG A 135 38.49 -51.85 14.87
C ARG A 135 37.79 -50.49 14.76
N VAL A 136 38.55 -49.42 14.50
CA VAL A 136 38.01 -48.07 14.35
C VAL A 136 37.31 -47.93 13.00
N THR A 137 37.91 -48.45 11.93
CA THR A 137 37.32 -48.43 10.59
C THR A 137 36.01 -49.22 10.54
N ARG A 138 35.96 -50.43 11.13
CA ARG A 138 34.71 -51.22 11.22
C ARG A 138 33.62 -50.50 12.00
N ARG A 139 33.95 -49.84 13.12
CA ARG A 139 32.98 -49.06 13.89
C ARG A 139 32.47 -47.87 13.08
N ALA A 140 33.36 -47.09 12.46
CA ALA A 140 33.01 -45.91 11.68
C ALA A 140 32.16 -46.27 10.44
N VAL A 141 32.51 -47.33 9.71
CA VAL A 141 31.72 -47.81 8.56
C VAL A 141 30.36 -48.32 9.02
N ARG A 142 30.27 -49.05 10.14
CA ARG A 142 28.99 -49.49 10.70
C ARG A 142 28.13 -48.30 11.14
N THR A 143 28.69 -47.31 11.83
CA THR A 143 27.93 -46.11 12.24
C THR A 143 27.47 -45.29 11.03
N ALA A 144 28.33 -45.13 10.02
CA ALA A 144 27.97 -44.44 8.78
C ALA A 144 26.89 -45.20 8.00
N GLY A 145 26.99 -46.53 7.91
CA GLY A 145 25.97 -47.37 7.27
C GLY A 145 24.62 -47.32 8.00
N VAL A 146 24.62 -47.32 9.34
CA VAL A 146 23.40 -47.13 10.14
C VAL A 146 22.83 -45.72 9.93
N ALA A 147 23.66 -44.67 9.97
CA ALA A 147 23.22 -43.30 9.73
C ALA A 147 22.62 -43.13 8.32
N ALA A 148 23.28 -43.68 7.29
CA ALA A 148 22.76 -43.68 5.92
C ALA A 148 21.42 -44.42 5.81
N LEU A 149 21.28 -45.58 6.47
CA LEU A 149 20.02 -46.31 6.51
C LEU A 149 18.90 -45.51 7.21
N VAL A 150 19.24 -44.78 8.28
CA VAL A 150 18.29 -43.89 8.97
C VAL A 150 17.87 -42.72 8.07
N VAL A 151 18.81 -42.09 7.37
CA VAL A 151 18.51 -41.00 6.42
C VAL A 151 17.64 -41.50 5.27
N VAL A 152 17.98 -42.63 4.65
CA VAL A 152 17.19 -43.23 3.57
C VAL A 152 15.81 -43.66 4.07
N GLY A 153 15.74 -44.27 5.26
CA GLY A 153 14.48 -44.65 5.89
C GLY A 153 13.60 -43.43 6.21
N ALA A 154 14.17 -42.37 6.78
CA ALA A 154 13.48 -41.11 7.06
C ALA A 154 13.00 -40.42 5.78
N GLY A 155 13.83 -40.40 4.73
CA GLY A 155 13.47 -39.91 3.40
C GLY A 155 12.35 -40.73 2.76
N ALA A 156 12.38 -42.06 2.88
CA ALA A 156 11.33 -42.93 2.38
C ALA A 156 10.01 -42.71 3.12
N VAL A 157 10.04 -42.59 4.46
CA VAL A 157 8.85 -42.25 5.26
C VAL A 157 8.30 -40.89 4.87
N ALA A 158 9.15 -39.87 4.76
CA ALA A 158 8.72 -38.53 4.33
C ALA A 158 8.11 -38.56 2.92
N ALA A 159 8.74 -39.27 1.97
CA ALA A 159 8.23 -39.41 0.61
C ALA A 159 6.88 -40.13 0.57
N VAL A 160 6.69 -41.20 1.36
CA VAL A 160 5.40 -41.89 1.47
C VAL A 160 4.35 -40.98 2.09
N VAL A 161 4.67 -40.27 3.18
CA VAL A 161 3.73 -39.34 3.83
C VAL A 161 3.34 -38.20 2.90
N VAL A 162 4.28 -37.63 2.15
CA VAL A 162 4.00 -36.61 1.13
C VAL A 162 3.13 -37.21 0.03
N ALA A 163 3.47 -38.38 -0.51
CA ALA A 163 2.69 -39.03 -1.58
C ALA A 163 1.24 -39.31 -1.16
N LEU A 164 1.02 -39.79 0.07
CA LEU A 164 -0.30 -40.00 0.66
C LEU A 164 -1.05 -38.68 0.93
N SER A 165 -0.33 -37.57 1.03
CA SER A 165 -0.89 -36.25 1.31
C SER A 165 -1.14 -35.42 0.05
N LEU A 166 -0.58 -35.77 -1.10
CA LEU A 166 -0.74 -35.00 -2.36
C LEU A 166 -2.21 -34.81 -2.74
N GLY A 167 -3.05 -35.82 -2.53
CA GLY A 167 -4.49 -35.72 -2.82
C GLY A 167 -5.23 -34.76 -1.88
N ASP A 168 -4.91 -34.78 -0.58
CA ASP A 168 -5.48 -33.85 0.39
C ASP A 168 -4.94 -32.42 0.17
N LEU A 169 -3.65 -32.24 -0.16
CA LEU A 169 -3.06 -30.93 -0.47
C LEU A 169 -3.72 -30.28 -1.68
N ARG A 170 -3.94 -31.05 -2.77
CA ARG A 170 -4.64 -30.55 -3.96
C ARG A 170 -6.07 -30.17 -3.65
N ARG A 171 -6.82 -31.07 -2.98
CA ARG A 171 -8.19 -30.78 -2.54
C ARG A 171 -8.26 -29.56 -1.63
N GLY A 172 -7.32 -29.39 -0.71
CA GLY A 172 -7.25 -28.23 0.17
C GLY A 172 -7.05 -26.92 -0.60
N ALA A 173 -6.09 -26.91 -1.53
CA ALA A 173 -5.80 -25.75 -2.35
C ALA A 173 -6.90 -25.43 -3.37
N GLU A 174 -7.53 -26.45 -3.96
CA GLU A 174 -8.70 -26.29 -4.86
C GLU A 174 -9.90 -25.76 -4.09
N ALA A 175 -10.28 -26.38 -2.97
CA ALA A 175 -11.42 -25.95 -2.17
C ALA A 175 -11.25 -24.54 -1.58
N ALA A 176 -10.02 -24.14 -1.22
CA ALA A 176 -9.75 -22.77 -0.80
C ALA A 176 -9.94 -21.76 -1.95
N ARG A 177 -9.52 -22.09 -3.18
CA ARG A 177 -9.74 -21.24 -4.36
C ARG A 177 -11.21 -21.15 -4.71
N ASP A 178 -11.89 -22.29 -4.79
CA ASP A 178 -13.32 -22.36 -5.05
C ASP A 178 -14.09 -21.55 -3.99
N GLY A 179 -13.67 -21.61 -2.72
CA GLY A 179 -14.24 -20.80 -1.64
C GLY A 179 -14.10 -19.30 -1.86
N PHE A 180 -12.95 -18.82 -2.36
CA PHE A 180 -12.76 -17.41 -2.70
C PHE A 180 -13.60 -16.99 -3.89
N ASP A 181 -13.65 -17.79 -4.95
CA ASP A 181 -14.44 -17.49 -6.15
C ASP A 181 -15.94 -17.43 -5.78
N LEU A 182 -16.44 -18.40 -5.00
CA LEU A 182 -17.82 -18.42 -4.50
C LEU A 182 -18.12 -17.23 -3.56
N ALA A 183 -17.20 -16.86 -2.68
CA ALA A 183 -17.37 -15.69 -1.82
C ALA A 183 -17.38 -14.39 -2.64
N ALA A 184 -16.56 -14.31 -3.71
CA ALA A 184 -16.59 -13.21 -4.66
C ALA A 184 -17.89 -13.16 -5.47
N ASP A 185 -18.55 -14.29 -5.69
CA ASP A 185 -19.87 -14.33 -6.37
C ASP A 185 -21.05 -14.13 -5.39
N GLY A 186 -20.79 -13.95 -4.08
CA GLY A 186 -21.82 -13.78 -3.05
C GLY A 186 -22.46 -15.10 -2.59
N GLU A 187 -21.92 -16.25 -3.02
CA GLU A 187 -22.40 -17.58 -2.65
C GLU A 187 -21.86 -18.03 -1.28
N GLN A 188 -22.29 -17.35 -0.21
CA GLN A 188 -21.73 -17.54 1.15
C GLN A 188 -21.81 -18.99 1.66
N GLY A 189 -22.96 -19.67 1.48
CA GLY A 189 -23.15 -21.05 1.92
C GLY A 189 -22.18 -22.03 1.24
N PRO A 190 -22.16 -22.10 -0.11
CA PRO A 190 -21.18 -22.86 -0.87
C PRO A 190 -19.73 -22.49 -0.54
N ALA A 191 -19.41 -21.20 -0.40
CA ALA A 191 -18.08 -20.73 -0.05
C ALA A 191 -17.63 -21.24 1.33
N ALA A 192 -18.48 -21.13 2.36
CA ALA A 192 -18.18 -21.62 3.70
C ALA A 192 -17.96 -23.14 3.72
N ALA A 193 -18.73 -23.89 2.91
CA ALA A 193 -18.55 -25.33 2.75
C ALA A 193 -17.23 -25.68 2.06
N ALA A 194 -16.84 -24.94 1.01
CA ALA A 194 -15.58 -25.11 0.31
C ALA A 194 -14.38 -24.80 1.23
N PHE A 195 -14.42 -23.68 1.96
CA PHE A 195 -13.40 -23.35 2.95
C PHE A 195 -13.29 -24.40 4.07
N SER A 196 -14.42 -24.88 4.60
CA SER A 196 -14.43 -25.96 5.60
C SER A 196 -13.80 -27.24 5.07
N ALA A 197 -14.14 -27.66 3.84
CA ALA A 197 -13.52 -28.81 3.19
C ALA A 197 -12.01 -28.62 2.98
N GLY A 198 -11.59 -27.38 2.66
CA GLY A 198 -10.21 -26.97 2.54
C GLY A 198 -9.45 -27.11 3.87
N ALA A 199 -10.02 -26.55 4.94
CA ALA A 199 -9.48 -26.61 6.29
C ALA A 199 -9.27 -28.06 6.74
N GLU A 200 -10.28 -28.91 6.59
CA GLU A 200 -10.17 -30.34 6.93
C GLU A 200 -9.09 -31.06 6.12
N ALA A 201 -8.96 -30.75 4.83
CA ALA A 201 -7.95 -31.36 3.97
C ALA A 201 -6.54 -30.97 4.40
N PHE A 202 -6.29 -29.70 4.69
CA PHE A 202 -5.02 -29.24 5.25
C PHE A 202 -4.75 -29.85 6.63
N ASP A 203 -5.76 -29.96 7.48
CA ASP A 203 -5.63 -30.54 8.82
C ASP A 203 -5.27 -32.02 8.82
N ARG A 204 -5.83 -32.81 7.89
CA ARG A 204 -5.42 -34.21 7.69
C ARG A 204 -3.94 -34.31 7.34
N VAL A 205 -3.43 -33.42 6.48
CA VAL A 205 -2.01 -33.41 6.10
C VAL A 205 -1.14 -32.95 7.28
N ARG A 206 -1.55 -31.89 7.96
CA ARG A 206 -0.90 -31.39 9.19
C ARG A 206 -0.75 -32.50 10.21
N GLY A 207 -1.82 -33.26 10.49
CA GLY A 207 -1.78 -34.40 11.41
C GLY A 207 -0.79 -35.49 11.00
N ARG A 208 -0.71 -35.83 9.69
CA ARG A 208 0.28 -36.80 9.20
C ARG A 208 1.72 -36.28 9.30
N LEU A 209 1.94 -35.00 9.02
CA LEU A 209 3.26 -34.37 9.08
C LEU A 209 3.72 -34.12 10.53
N ALA A 210 2.81 -33.93 11.47
CA ALA A 210 3.10 -33.72 12.89
C ALA A 210 3.32 -35.02 13.68
N GLY A 211 3.00 -36.18 13.09
CA GLY A 211 3.10 -37.47 13.76
C GLY A 211 4.52 -37.87 14.17
N PRO A 212 4.67 -38.73 15.20
CA PRO A 212 5.98 -39.11 15.75
C PRO A 212 6.88 -39.84 14.73
N TRP A 213 6.30 -40.48 13.71
CA TRP A 213 7.05 -41.10 12.60
C TRP A 213 7.81 -40.08 11.73
N MET A 214 7.47 -38.79 11.78
CA MET A 214 8.19 -37.72 11.08
C MET A 214 9.40 -37.19 11.86
N LEU A 215 9.55 -37.52 13.14
CA LEU A 215 10.69 -37.05 13.96
C LEU A 215 12.06 -37.33 13.32
N PRO A 216 12.34 -38.54 12.76
CA PRO A 216 13.60 -38.78 12.08
C PRO A 216 13.81 -37.87 10.88
N ALA A 217 12.77 -37.61 10.08
CA ALA A 217 12.86 -36.76 8.89
C ALA A 217 13.13 -35.29 9.25
N ARG A 218 12.60 -34.81 10.39
CA ARG A 218 12.82 -33.45 10.91
C ARG A 218 14.26 -33.20 11.35
N LEU A 219 14.95 -34.25 11.79
CA LEU A 219 16.34 -34.18 12.26
C LEU A 219 17.36 -34.40 11.13
N VAL A 220 16.91 -34.72 9.91
CA VAL A 220 17.82 -34.92 8.78
C VAL A 220 18.05 -33.56 8.10
N PRO A 221 19.30 -33.09 7.97
CA PRO A 221 19.65 -31.90 7.18
C PRO A 221 18.98 -31.88 5.81
N VAL A 222 18.55 -30.70 5.35
CA VAL A 222 17.79 -30.47 4.11
C VAL A 222 16.36 -31.03 4.15
N LEU A 223 16.18 -32.29 4.51
CA LEU A 223 14.86 -32.92 4.61
C LEU A 223 14.00 -32.25 5.68
N GLY A 224 14.59 -31.89 6.82
CA GLY A 224 13.91 -31.20 7.93
C GLY A 224 13.31 -29.86 7.51
N GLN A 225 13.99 -29.13 6.63
CA GLN A 225 13.51 -27.86 6.06
C GLN A 225 12.25 -28.06 5.21
N HIS A 226 12.22 -29.11 4.37
CA HIS A 226 11.04 -29.43 3.55
C HIS A 226 9.85 -29.88 4.42
N VAL A 227 10.11 -30.68 5.45
CA VAL A 227 9.07 -31.10 6.40
C VAL A 227 8.52 -29.89 7.17
N ARG A 228 9.40 -28.98 7.63
CA ARG A 228 9.00 -27.74 8.30
C ARG A 228 8.16 -26.86 7.39
N ALA A 229 8.60 -26.62 6.16
CA ALA A 229 7.88 -25.83 5.16
C ALA A 229 6.47 -26.41 4.91
N ALA A 230 6.36 -27.73 4.71
CA ALA A 230 5.06 -28.38 4.53
C ALA A 230 4.18 -28.32 5.78
N GLN A 231 4.76 -28.42 6.99
CA GLN A 231 4.02 -28.27 8.25
C GLN A 231 3.47 -26.87 8.43
N VAL A 232 4.27 -25.84 8.14
CA VAL A 232 3.82 -24.44 8.23
C VAL A 232 2.76 -24.17 7.18
N ALA A 233 3.00 -24.51 5.92
CA ALA A 233 2.02 -24.28 4.85
C ALA A 233 0.66 -24.94 5.09
N THR A 234 0.66 -26.16 5.65
CA THR A 234 -0.59 -26.85 5.98
C THR A 234 -1.25 -26.34 7.25
N ALA A 235 -0.48 -25.86 8.23
CA ALA A 235 -1.04 -25.24 9.43
C ALA A 235 -1.68 -23.88 9.12
N GLU A 236 -0.98 -23.02 8.39
CA GLU A 236 -1.51 -21.71 8.02
C GLU A 236 -2.65 -21.83 7.01
N GLY A 237 -2.56 -22.77 6.05
CA GLY A 237 -3.66 -23.05 5.13
C GLY A 237 -4.93 -23.54 5.82
N ALA A 238 -4.79 -24.40 6.86
CA ALA A 238 -5.93 -24.82 7.66
C ALA A 238 -6.54 -23.66 8.47
N ALA A 239 -5.70 -22.86 9.14
CA ALA A 239 -6.15 -21.73 9.95
C ALA A 239 -6.84 -20.65 9.10
N LEU A 240 -6.27 -20.31 7.93
CA LEU A 240 -6.88 -19.37 7.00
C LEU A 240 -8.23 -19.88 6.49
N ALA A 241 -8.31 -21.14 6.08
CA ALA A 241 -9.54 -21.72 5.58
C ALA A 241 -10.62 -21.83 6.69
N GLU A 242 -10.24 -22.13 7.92
CA GLU A 242 -11.17 -22.15 9.07
C GLU A 242 -11.72 -20.75 9.38
N VAL A 243 -10.85 -19.73 9.41
CA VAL A 243 -11.28 -18.34 9.66
C VAL A 243 -12.10 -17.80 8.48
N ALA A 244 -11.75 -18.14 7.24
CA ALA A 244 -12.53 -17.79 6.07
C ALA A 244 -13.93 -18.43 6.11
N ALA A 245 -14.03 -19.71 6.49
CA ALA A 245 -15.31 -20.38 6.68
C ALA A 245 -16.15 -19.71 7.77
N ASP A 246 -15.55 -19.38 8.93
CA ASP A 246 -16.25 -18.68 10.03
C ASP A 246 -16.69 -17.27 9.61
N THR A 247 -15.88 -16.57 8.82
CA THR A 247 -16.18 -15.22 8.32
C THR A 247 -17.33 -15.28 7.34
N VAL A 248 -17.20 -16.03 6.25
CA VAL A 248 -18.23 -16.15 5.21
C VAL A 248 -19.56 -16.71 5.76
N ALA A 249 -19.53 -17.57 6.78
CA ALA A 249 -20.75 -18.08 7.40
C ALA A 249 -21.49 -17.07 8.30
N ARG A 250 -20.81 -16.03 8.78
CA ARG A 250 -21.34 -15.03 9.72
C ARG A 250 -21.50 -13.64 9.12
N VAL A 251 -20.69 -13.34 8.11
CA VAL A 251 -20.62 -12.05 7.44
C VAL A 251 -21.28 -12.21 6.10
N ASP A 252 -22.43 -11.56 5.94
CA ASP A 252 -22.95 -11.23 4.64
C ASP A 252 -22.57 -9.77 4.36
N PRO A 253 -21.55 -9.49 3.52
CA PRO A 253 -21.15 -8.13 3.20
C PRO A 253 -22.29 -7.31 2.58
N ASP A 254 -23.22 -7.97 1.88
CA ASP A 254 -24.36 -7.31 1.26
C ASP A 254 -25.49 -6.99 2.26
N ALA A 255 -25.40 -7.52 3.49
CA ALA A 255 -26.27 -7.11 4.58
C ALA A 255 -25.85 -5.78 5.22
N ILE A 256 -24.59 -5.35 5.05
CA ILE A 256 -24.09 -4.05 5.52
C ILE A 256 -24.46 -3.00 4.48
N ARG A 257 -25.68 -2.49 4.58
CA ARG A 257 -26.19 -1.47 3.66
C ARG A 257 -26.93 -0.38 4.42
N LEU A 258 -26.94 0.79 3.81
CA LEU A 258 -27.92 1.82 4.14
C LEU A 258 -29.24 1.40 3.49
N ASP A 259 -30.24 1.14 4.32
CA ASP A 259 -31.59 0.74 3.91
C ASP A 259 -32.58 1.64 4.64
N ASP A 260 -33.38 2.40 3.90
CA ASP A 260 -34.37 3.35 4.45
C ASP A 260 -33.74 4.30 5.48
N GLY A 261 -32.57 4.84 5.14
CA GLY A 261 -31.83 5.84 5.87
C GLY A 261 -31.13 5.26 7.09
N ARG A 262 -31.12 3.94 7.29
CA ARG A 262 -30.53 3.31 8.48
C ARG A 262 -29.42 2.34 8.13
N VAL A 263 -28.34 2.42 8.89
CA VAL A 263 -27.26 1.42 8.94
C VAL A 263 -27.44 0.57 10.20
N ASP A 264 -27.38 -0.76 10.05
CA ASP A 264 -27.46 -1.68 11.19
C ASP A 264 -26.12 -1.74 11.94
N LEU A 265 -26.02 -0.92 12.99
CA LEU A 265 -24.81 -0.83 13.82
C LEU A 265 -24.56 -2.08 14.64
N ASP A 266 -25.60 -2.80 15.07
CA ASP A 266 -25.45 -4.07 15.80
C ASP A 266 -24.80 -5.13 14.91
N THR A 267 -25.20 -5.18 13.64
CA THR A 267 -24.56 -6.03 12.64
C THR A 267 -23.09 -5.64 12.46
N ILE A 268 -22.77 -4.34 12.31
CA ILE A 268 -21.37 -3.89 12.16
C ILE A 268 -20.51 -4.23 13.39
N ASP A 269 -21.01 -3.98 14.60
CA ASP A 269 -20.28 -4.25 15.85
C ASP A 269 -20.03 -5.76 16.04
N ALA A 270 -20.99 -6.61 15.65
CA ALA A 270 -20.81 -8.06 15.65
C ALA A 270 -19.72 -8.55 14.66
N LEU A 271 -19.43 -7.77 13.61
CA LEU A 271 -18.43 -8.09 12.59
C LEU A 271 -17.01 -7.69 12.99
N ALA A 272 -16.84 -6.62 13.76
CA ALA A 272 -15.54 -6.13 14.21
C ALA A 272 -14.60 -7.23 14.79
N PRO A 273 -15.04 -8.12 15.71
CA PRO A 273 -14.18 -9.19 16.23
C PRO A 273 -13.94 -10.33 15.23
N VAL A 274 -14.80 -10.51 14.22
CA VAL A 274 -14.59 -11.50 13.15
C VAL A 274 -13.50 -11.00 12.20
N LEU A 275 -13.62 -9.75 11.74
CA LEU A 275 -12.66 -9.13 10.84
C LEU A 275 -11.29 -8.93 11.50
N SER A 276 -11.24 -8.57 12.79
CA SER A 276 -9.98 -8.52 13.55
C SER A 276 -9.28 -9.90 13.64
N ARG A 277 -10.05 -10.99 13.74
CA ARG A 277 -9.48 -12.35 13.71
C ARG A 277 -8.97 -12.72 12.31
N LEU A 278 -9.68 -12.29 11.26
CA LEU A 278 -9.24 -12.47 9.87
C LEU A 278 -7.92 -11.73 9.62
N GLU A 279 -7.86 -10.45 9.94
CA GLU A 279 -6.67 -9.60 9.84
C GLU A 279 -5.46 -10.26 10.52
N THR A 280 -5.58 -10.60 11.81
CA THR A 280 -4.49 -11.22 12.56
C THR A 280 -4.08 -12.60 12.04
N THR A 281 -5.00 -13.34 11.40
CA THR A 281 -4.70 -14.65 10.81
C THR A 281 -3.99 -14.49 9.46
N VAL A 282 -4.42 -13.56 8.62
CA VAL A 282 -3.77 -13.23 7.34
C VAL A 282 -2.34 -12.74 7.57
N ALA A 283 -2.16 -11.75 8.47
CA ALA A 283 -0.84 -11.21 8.80
C ALA A 283 0.10 -12.29 9.37
N ARG A 284 -0.39 -13.12 10.29
CA ARG A 284 0.39 -14.23 10.86
C ARG A 284 0.75 -15.28 9.80
N ALA A 285 -0.17 -15.62 8.92
CA ALA A 285 0.06 -16.61 7.88
C ALA A 285 1.14 -16.13 6.90
N ALA A 286 1.09 -14.85 6.50
CA ALA A 286 2.09 -14.24 5.63
C ALA A 286 3.50 -14.31 6.26
N GLU A 287 3.65 -13.82 7.50
CA GLU A 287 4.93 -13.85 8.24
C GLU A 287 5.47 -15.27 8.42
N ARG A 288 4.61 -16.24 8.78
CA ARG A 288 5.03 -17.62 9.02
C ARG A 288 5.40 -18.35 7.75
N LEU A 289 4.70 -18.11 6.64
CA LEU A 289 5.01 -18.69 5.35
C LEU A 289 6.33 -18.15 4.81
N ASP A 290 6.57 -16.84 4.90
CA ASP A 290 7.86 -16.25 4.53
C ASP A 290 9.00 -16.78 5.42
N GLY A 291 8.78 -16.84 6.75
CA GLY A 291 9.73 -17.42 7.71
C GLY A 291 9.92 -18.95 7.60
N ALA A 292 9.11 -19.64 6.79
CA ALA A 292 9.27 -21.06 6.48
C ALA A 292 10.09 -21.30 5.19
N ARG A 293 10.37 -20.24 4.42
CA ARG A 293 11.27 -20.28 3.27
C ARG A 293 12.70 -20.53 3.74
N SER A 294 13.49 -21.15 2.88
CA SER A 294 14.85 -21.53 3.23
C SER A 294 15.68 -21.75 1.96
N PRO A 295 16.96 -21.32 1.94
CA PRO A 295 17.87 -21.60 0.82
C PRO A 295 18.07 -23.09 0.53
N TRP A 296 17.64 -23.96 1.45
CA TRP A 296 17.76 -25.40 1.36
C TRP A 296 16.53 -26.07 0.71
N LEU A 297 15.46 -25.33 0.46
CA LEU A 297 14.29 -25.84 -0.25
C LEU A 297 14.61 -26.04 -1.74
N VAL A 298 13.94 -27.01 -2.35
CA VAL A 298 13.95 -27.12 -3.81
C VAL A 298 13.28 -25.87 -4.41
N PRO A 299 13.81 -25.31 -5.53
CA PRO A 299 13.29 -24.06 -6.10
C PRO A 299 11.77 -24.08 -6.35
N ALA A 300 11.24 -25.21 -6.83
CA ALA A 300 9.81 -25.36 -7.10
C ALA A 300 8.91 -25.26 -5.85
N LEU A 301 9.43 -25.52 -4.64
CA LEU A 301 8.68 -25.36 -3.40
C LEU A 301 8.85 -23.93 -2.85
N ASP A 302 10.06 -23.40 -2.89
CA ASP A 302 10.35 -22.03 -2.44
C ASP A 302 9.55 -20.99 -3.25
N GLU A 303 9.53 -21.13 -4.58
CA GLU A 303 8.76 -20.26 -5.47
C GLU A 303 7.26 -20.32 -5.16
N ARG A 304 6.73 -21.50 -4.80
CA ARG A 304 5.32 -21.65 -4.42
C ARG A 304 5.00 -21.00 -3.08
N LEU A 305 5.92 -21.06 -2.12
CA LEU A 305 5.75 -20.38 -0.84
C LEU A 305 5.84 -18.86 -1.02
N ALA A 306 6.80 -18.37 -1.82
CA ALA A 306 6.94 -16.96 -2.14
C ALA A 306 5.65 -16.40 -2.78
N ILE A 307 5.10 -17.08 -3.81
CA ILE A 307 3.84 -16.65 -4.44
C ILE A 307 2.68 -16.57 -3.44
N ILE A 308 2.61 -17.47 -2.45
CA ILE A 308 1.53 -17.44 -1.46
C ILE A 308 1.78 -16.34 -0.42
N ALA A 309 3.02 -16.20 0.06
CA ALA A 309 3.40 -15.14 0.99
C ALA A 309 3.12 -13.77 0.40
N ASP A 310 3.60 -13.49 -0.83
CA ASP A 310 3.39 -12.21 -1.52
C ASP A 310 1.90 -11.89 -1.71
N ARG A 311 1.06 -12.91 -1.99
CA ARG A 311 -0.40 -12.72 -2.09
C ARG A 311 -1.05 -12.40 -0.75
N LEU A 312 -0.61 -13.01 0.33
CA LEU A 312 -1.13 -12.73 1.67
C LEU A 312 -0.64 -11.37 2.16
N ASP A 313 0.62 -11.02 1.92
CA ASP A 313 1.16 -9.70 2.21
C ASP A 313 0.36 -8.61 1.48
N GLY A 314 0.01 -8.82 0.21
CA GLY A 314 -0.88 -7.92 -0.53
C GLY A 314 -2.32 -7.86 0.02
N ALA A 315 -2.77 -8.85 0.77
CA ALA A 315 -4.12 -8.90 1.36
C ALA A 315 -4.17 -8.35 2.80
N VAL A 316 -3.02 -8.21 3.48
CA VAL A 316 -2.95 -7.67 4.85
C VAL A 316 -3.58 -6.26 4.94
N PRO A 317 -3.26 -5.29 4.06
CA PRO A 317 -3.86 -3.95 4.13
C PRO A 317 -5.38 -4.00 3.99
N ALA A 318 -5.92 -4.75 3.02
CA ALA A 318 -7.36 -4.87 2.83
C ALA A 318 -8.07 -5.47 4.06
N ALA A 319 -7.46 -6.48 4.70
CA ALA A 319 -7.99 -7.08 5.92
C ALA A 319 -7.92 -6.09 7.11
N HIS A 320 -6.86 -5.30 7.20
CA HIS A 320 -6.71 -4.23 8.19
C HIS A 320 -7.78 -3.16 8.01
N THR A 321 -7.91 -2.59 6.81
CA THR A 321 -8.93 -1.58 6.46
C THR A 321 -10.34 -2.09 6.77
N ALA A 322 -10.67 -3.33 6.43
CA ALA A 322 -11.99 -3.90 6.75
C ALA A 322 -12.24 -4.00 8.26
N ALA A 323 -11.24 -4.44 9.04
CA ALA A 323 -11.33 -4.54 10.49
C ALA A 323 -11.39 -3.16 11.17
N GLU A 324 -10.68 -2.16 10.66
CA GLU A 324 -10.76 -0.78 11.12
C GLU A 324 -12.09 -0.12 10.76
N ALA A 325 -12.58 -0.32 9.53
CA ALA A 325 -13.89 0.18 9.11
C ALA A 325 -15.02 -0.33 10.00
N ALA A 326 -15.05 -1.62 10.34
CA ALA A 326 -16.05 -2.17 11.25
C ALA A 326 -15.96 -1.61 12.68
N ARG A 327 -14.79 -1.13 13.11
CA ARG A 327 -14.61 -0.49 14.44
C ARG A 327 -14.96 0.99 14.44
N VAL A 328 -14.72 1.68 13.32
CA VAL A 328 -14.92 3.13 13.20
C VAL A 328 -16.33 3.49 12.75
N ALA A 329 -16.93 2.70 11.85
CA ALA A 329 -18.24 3.01 11.26
C ALA A 329 -19.33 3.31 12.30
N PRO A 330 -19.48 2.59 13.43
CA PRO A 330 -20.49 2.93 14.43
C PRO A 330 -20.37 4.37 14.96
N VAL A 331 -19.15 4.87 15.16
CA VAL A 331 -18.91 6.25 15.61
C VAL A 331 -19.32 7.27 14.53
N LEU A 332 -18.99 6.98 13.27
CA LEU A 332 -19.35 7.86 12.13
C LEU A 332 -20.86 7.95 11.91
N PHE A 333 -21.60 6.91 12.31
CA PHE A 333 -23.05 6.82 12.21
C PHE A 333 -23.79 7.06 13.54
N GLY A 334 -23.11 7.64 14.53
CA GLY A 334 -23.72 8.16 15.75
C GLY A 334 -24.15 7.10 16.78
N ALA A 335 -23.36 6.04 16.98
CA ALA A 335 -23.64 4.99 17.97
C ALA A 335 -23.68 5.51 19.41
N ASP A 336 -22.75 6.40 19.78
CA ASP A 336 -22.61 6.92 21.14
C ASP A 336 -23.33 8.28 21.32
N GLU A 337 -23.24 9.14 20.31
CA GLU A 337 -23.85 10.46 20.25
C GLU A 337 -24.12 10.87 18.79
N PRO A 338 -25.10 11.75 18.52
CA PRO A 338 -25.40 12.20 17.16
C PRO A 338 -24.17 12.79 16.46
N ALA A 339 -23.86 12.28 15.27
CA ALA A 339 -22.78 12.73 14.41
C ALA A 339 -23.33 13.65 13.31
N HIS A 340 -22.78 14.86 13.20
CA HIS A 340 -23.22 15.84 12.21
C HIS A 340 -22.22 15.97 11.07
N TRP A 341 -22.70 15.77 9.86
CA TRP A 341 -21.93 15.77 8.62
C TRP A 341 -22.27 16.99 7.78
N LEU A 342 -21.26 17.75 7.39
CA LEU A 342 -21.36 18.82 6.41
C LEU A 342 -20.91 18.29 5.05
N VAL A 343 -21.82 18.22 4.09
CA VAL A 343 -21.51 17.92 2.69
C VAL A 343 -21.33 19.23 1.92
N LEU A 344 -20.15 19.43 1.35
CA LEU A 344 -19.81 20.55 0.47
C LEU A 344 -20.00 20.12 -0.98
N LEU A 345 -20.92 20.76 -1.69
CA LEU A 345 -21.16 20.52 -3.11
C LEU A 345 -20.36 21.53 -3.92
N VAL A 346 -19.25 21.07 -4.50
CA VAL A 346 -18.29 21.91 -5.22
C VAL A 346 -18.49 21.85 -6.73
N THR A 347 -18.08 22.91 -7.44
CA THR A 347 -18.06 22.92 -8.90
C THR A 347 -16.66 23.20 -9.45
N PRO A 348 -16.02 22.25 -10.14
CA PRO A 348 -14.71 22.47 -10.76
C PRO A 348 -14.78 23.39 -11.99
N ALA A 349 -15.98 23.76 -12.45
CA ALA A 349 -16.16 24.78 -13.50
C ALA A 349 -15.73 26.18 -13.06
N GLU A 350 -15.63 26.41 -11.74
CA GLU A 350 -15.03 27.60 -11.14
C GLU A 350 -13.96 27.13 -10.15
N ALA A 351 -12.81 26.74 -10.70
CA ALA A 351 -11.80 25.98 -9.99
C ALA A 351 -11.37 26.64 -8.67
N ARG A 352 -11.27 25.80 -7.64
CA ARG A 352 -10.62 26.12 -6.37
C ARG A 352 -9.56 25.06 -6.04
N GLY A 353 -8.77 25.27 -4.99
CA GLY A 353 -7.69 24.36 -4.60
C GLY A 353 -8.16 22.93 -4.38
N LEU A 354 -9.27 22.78 -3.66
CA LEU A 354 -9.93 21.50 -3.40
C LEU A 354 -11.09 21.28 -4.39
N GLY A 355 -10.74 21.20 -5.68
CA GLY A 355 -11.68 20.96 -6.77
C GLY A 355 -12.41 22.19 -7.30
N GLY A 356 -13.15 22.89 -6.44
CA GLY A 356 -14.10 23.88 -6.94
C GLY A 356 -14.75 24.79 -5.92
N LEU A 357 -15.45 25.79 -6.45
CA LEU A 357 -16.28 26.71 -5.69
C LEU A 357 -17.42 25.97 -4.99
N VAL A 358 -17.68 26.25 -3.71
CA VAL A 358 -18.82 25.67 -2.98
C VAL A 358 -20.10 26.40 -3.36
N GLY A 359 -20.97 25.76 -4.14
CA GLY A 359 -22.25 26.35 -4.55
C GLY A 359 -23.38 26.07 -3.56
N ASN A 360 -23.36 24.88 -2.96
CA ASN A 360 -24.40 24.39 -2.08
C ASN A 360 -23.78 23.59 -0.93
N TYR A 361 -24.52 23.46 0.16
CA TYR A 361 -24.17 22.61 1.29
C TYR A 361 -25.36 21.76 1.72
N VAL A 362 -25.06 20.64 2.38
CA VAL A 362 -26.02 19.78 3.04
C VAL A 362 -25.53 19.49 4.45
N LEU A 363 -26.39 19.63 5.44
CA LEU A 363 -26.17 19.20 6.80
C LEU A 363 -26.99 17.94 7.05
N VAL A 364 -26.30 16.87 7.44
CA VAL A 364 -26.89 15.55 7.71
C VAL A 364 -26.56 15.18 9.16
N GLU A 365 -27.50 14.52 9.83
CA GLU A 365 -27.29 13.94 11.16
C GLU A 365 -27.37 12.42 11.06
N ALA A 366 -26.43 11.72 11.68
CA ALA A 366 -26.51 10.30 11.96
C ALA A 366 -26.68 10.08 13.47
N ASP A 367 -27.74 9.40 13.87
CA ASP A 367 -28.06 9.09 15.27
C ASP A 367 -28.52 7.63 15.37
N ASP A 368 -27.82 6.81 16.15
CA ASP A 368 -28.06 5.37 16.28
C ASP A 368 -28.22 4.67 14.91
N GLY A 369 -27.34 5.01 13.96
CA GLY A 369 -27.36 4.45 12.61
C GLY A 369 -28.40 5.07 11.66
N ALA A 370 -29.34 5.89 12.16
CA ALA A 370 -30.31 6.58 11.32
C ALA A 370 -29.74 7.90 10.79
N VAL A 371 -29.64 8.01 9.48
CA VAL A 371 -29.13 9.15 8.72
C VAL A 371 -30.31 9.98 8.21
N ARG A 372 -30.32 11.27 8.53
CA ARG A 372 -31.40 12.19 8.11
C ARG A 372 -30.86 13.54 7.66
N LEU A 373 -31.54 14.11 6.68
CA LEU A 373 -31.33 15.50 6.29
C LEU A 373 -31.72 16.44 7.43
N VAL A 374 -30.83 17.37 7.79
CA VAL A 374 -31.10 18.46 8.73
C VAL A 374 -31.48 19.72 7.96
N GLU A 375 -30.62 20.13 7.03
CA GLU A 375 -30.81 21.32 6.19
C GLU A 375 -29.99 21.18 4.91
N SER A 376 -30.50 21.68 3.79
CA SER A 376 -29.72 21.92 2.56
C SER A 376 -29.88 23.39 2.15
N GLY A 377 -28.86 23.97 1.52
CA GLY A 377 -28.86 25.39 1.21
C GLY A 377 -27.85 25.82 0.16
N ARG A 378 -27.93 27.09 -0.22
CA ARG A 378 -26.96 27.77 -1.10
C ARG A 378 -25.91 28.50 -0.27
N ASN A 379 -24.71 28.64 -0.79
CA ASN A 379 -23.66 29.46 -0.17
C ASN A 379 -24.14 30.89 0.17
N GLU A 380 -24.88 31.55 -0.73
CA GLU A 380 -25.37 32.92 -0.55
C GLU A 380 -26.28 33.10 0.68
N ASP A 381 -27.01 32.06 1.06
CA ASP A 381 -27.85 32.09 2.26
C ASP A 381 -27.00 31.92 3.53
N LEU A 382 -25.94 31.13 3.45
CA LEU A 382 -24.97 30.97 4.53
C LEU A 382 -24.14 32.25 4.74
N ASP A 383 -23.69 32.91 3.67
CA ASP A 383 -22.97 34.19 3.72
C ASP A 383 -23.77 35.26 4.45
N ARG A 384 -25.09 35.31 4.19
CA ARG A 384 -26.00 36.23 4.87
C ARG A 384 -26.05 35.97 6.37
N ARG A 385 -26.19 34.70 6.78
CA ARG A 385 -26.19 34.29 8.19
C ARG A 385 -24.84 34.61 8.85
N LEU A 386 -23.72 34.29 8.21
CA LEU A 386 -22.37 34.60 8.69
C LEU A 386 -22.17 36.11 8.89
N ALA A 387 -22.64 36.93 7.96
CA ALA A 387 -22.59 38.38 8.08
C ALA A 387 -23.46 38.91 9.23
N GLU A 388 -24.66 38.35 9.42
CA GLU A 388 -25.58 38.72 10.51
C GLU A 388 -25.00 38.43 11.90
N VAL A 389 -24.32 37.30 12.07
CA VAL A 389 -23.68 36.93 13.35
C VAL A 389 -22.29 37.55 13.53
N GLY A 390 -21.73 38.16 12.48
CA GLY A 390 -20.38 38.72 12.53
C GLY A 390 -19.32 37.63 12.67
N ALA A 391 -19.45 36.56 11.89
CA ALA A 391 -18.58 35.39 11.94
C ALA A 391 -17.10 35.76 11.80
N VAL A 392 -16.26 34.96 12.45
CA VAL A 392 -14.81 35.11 12.45
C VAL A 392 -14.19 33.90 11.78
N LEU A 393 -13.14 34.15 10.99
CA LEU A 393 -12.38 33.09 10.36
C LEU A 393 -11.50 32.40 11.40
N GLU A 394 -11.80 31.13 11.68
CA GLU A 394 -11.05 30.25 12.57
C GLU A 394 -10.65 28.99 11.81
N GLY A 395 -9.45 28.48 12.05
CA GLY A 395 -8.89 27.32 11.37
C GLY A 395 -7.38 27.21 11.58
N PRO A 396 -6.68 26.35 10.83
CA PRO A 396 -5.22 26.27 10.86
C PRO A 396 -4.56 27.64 10.61
N ASP A 397 -3.49 27.94 11.36
CA ASP A 397 -2.83 29.25 11.35
C ASP A 397 -2.34 29.63 9.94
N ASP A 398 -1.84 28.67 9.18
CA ASP A 398 -1.33 28.86 7.82
C ASP A 398 -2.45 29.08 6.79
N TYR A 399 -3.56 28.35 6.89
CA TYR A 399 -4.78 28.65 6.11
C TYR A 399 -5.24 30.08 6.36
N VAL A 400 -5.40 30.48 7.62
CA VAL A 400 -5.88 31.82 7.99
C VAL A 400 -4.91 32.90 7.50
N ALA A 401 -3.61 32.67 7.66
CA ALA A 401 -2.57 33.61 7.24
C ALA A 401 -2.52 33.79 5.72
N TRP A 402 -2.67 32.71 4.95
CA TRP A 402 -2.64 32.76 3.49
C TRP A 402 -4.01 33.14 2.94
N TRP A 403 -5.04 32.32 3.12
CA TRP A 403 -6.35 32.45 2.47
C TRP A 403 -7.30 33.45 3.12
N GLY A 404 -7.06 33.88 4.37
CA GLY A 404 -7.89 34.88 5.06
C GLY A 404 -8.01 36.21 4.30
N ARG A 405 -7.08 36.51 3.38
CA ARG A 405 -7.15 37.68 2.48
C ARG A 405 -8.40 37.69 1.59
N PHE A 406 -9.01 36.53 1.32
CA PHE A 406 -10.23 36.41 0.52
C PHE A 406 -11.51 36.41 1.33
N ARG A 407 -11.41 36.48 2.65
CA ARG A 407 -12.56 36.57 3.55
C ARG A 407 -13.53 35.38 3.43
N PRO A 408 -13.11 34.10 3.57
CA PRO A 408 -14.02 32.97 3.54
C PRO A 408 -15.17 33.05 4.56
N GLU A 409 -15.00 33.80 5.66
CA GLU A 409 -16.07 34.06 6.62
C GLU A 409 -17.17 35.02 6.11
N ARG A 410 -17.00 35.57 4.89
CA ARG A 410 -17.97 36.41 4.18
C ARG A 410 -18.38 35.84 2.82
N PHE A 411 -17.53 35.00 2.24
CA PHE A 411 -17.69 34.38 0.93
C PHE A 411 -17.39 32.89 1.11
N PHE A 412 -18.36 32.16 1.66
CA PHE A 412 -18.19 30.76 2.01
C PHE A 412 -17.88 29.90 0.79
N GLU A 413 -18.27 30.34 -0.41
CA GLU A 413 -17.95 29.69 -1.68
C GLU A 413 -16.45 29.49 -1.92
N ASP A 414 -15.62 30.29 -1.24
CA ASP A 414 -14.17 30.36 -1.38
C ASP A 414 -13.43 29.58 -0.26
N VAL A 415 -14.14 28.86 0.62
CA VAL A 415 -13.52 28.09 1.71
C VAL A 415 -12.54 27.01 1.20
N THR A 416 -12.76 26.52 -0.03
CA THR A 416 -11.96 25.47 -0.71
C THR A 416 -10.72 26.01 -1.43
N PHE A 417 -10.27 27.23 -1.15
CA PHE A 417 -9.02 27.76 -1.75
C PHE A 417 -7.79 26.91 -1.44
N SER A 418 -7.68 26.40 -0.21
CA SER A 418 -6.61 25.47 0.17
C SER A 418 -6.82 24.12 -0.50
N PRO A 419 -5.78 23.49 -1.08
CA PRO A 419 -5.85 22.16 -1.68
C PRO A 419 -5.73 21.03 -0.64
N ASP A 420 -6.25 21.24 0.58
CA ASP A 420 -6.12 20.32 1.70
C ASP A 420 -7.47 20.18 2.42
N LEU A 421 -8.13 19.03 2.27
CA LEU A 421 -9.41 18.78 2.92
C LEU A 421 -9.34 18.87 4.46
N PRO A 422 -8.30 18.41 5.18
CA PRO A 422 -8.18 18.63 6.62
C PRO A 422 -8.33 20.10 7.03
N SER A 423 -7.62 21.00 6.32
CA SER A 423 -7.66 22.45 6.58
C SER A 423 -9.02 23.04 6.21
N VAL A 424 -9.55 22.68 5.04
CA VAL A 424 -10.87 23.14 4.58
C VAL A 424 -11.98 22.66 5.52
N ALA A 425 -11.93 21.40 5.96
CA ALA A 425 -12.92 20.81 6.85
C ALA A 425 -12.96 21.54 8.20
N ALA A 426 -11.80 21.87 8.78
CA ALA A 426 -11.72 22.63 10.03
C ALA A 426 -12.36 24.02 9.91
N VAL A 427 -12.08 24.74 8.81
CA VAL A 427 -12.62 26.08 8.57
C VAL A 427 -14.12 26.02 8.27
N ALA A 428 -14.54 25.13 7.38
CA ALA A 428 -15.93 24.98 6.98
C ALA A 428 -16.81 24.56 8.17
N ALA A 429 -16.34 23.62 8.99
CA ALA A 429 -17.02 23.21 10.21
C ALA A 429 -17.18 24.38 11.19
N SER A 430 -16.12 25.16 11.44
CA SER A 430 -16.21 26.33 12.32
C SER A 430 -17.25 27.35 11.82
N LEU A 431 -17.19 27.72 10.54
CA LEU A 431 -18.10 28.70 9.96
C LEU A 431 -19.57 28.23 9.97
N VAL A 432 -19.82 26.97 9.58
CA VAL A 432 -21.18 26.42 9.60
C VAL A 432 -21.72 26.30 11.03
N THR A 433 -20.89 25.90 12.00
CA THR A 433 -21.30 25.89 13.41
C THR A 433 -21.59 27.29 13.93
N GLN A 434 -20.81 28.31 13.56
CA GLN A 434 -21.11 29.70 13.91
C GLN A 434 -22.45 30.18 13.32
N ALA A 435 -22.75 29.81 12.07
CA ALA A 435 -23.95 30.26 11.37
C ALA A 435 -25.23 29.53 11.79
N THR A 436 -25.14 28.24 12.12
CA THR A 436 -26.32 27.38 12.40
C THR A 436 -26.49 27.05 13.87
N GLY A 437 -25.41 27.11 14.66
CA GLY A 437 -25.37 26.60 16.03
C GLY A 437 -25.24 25.08 16.12
N THR A 438 -25.23 24.35 15.01
CA THR A 438 -25.05 22.90 14.97
C THR A 438 -23.56 22.57 14.90
N PRO A 439 -23.02 21.76 15.83
CA PRO A 439 -21.64 21.29 15.73
C PRO A 439 -21.47 20.46 14.46
N VAL A 440 -20.33 20.57 13.78
CA VAL A 440 -19.98 19.73 12.64
C VAL A 440 -18.85 18.82 13.06
N ASP A 441 -19.04 17.51 12.90
CA ASP A 441 -18.11 16.47 13.36
C ASP A 441 -17.32 15.86 12.21
N GLY A 442 -17.87 15.89 11.00
CA GLY A 442 -17.21 15.47 9.77
C GLY A 442 -17.64 16.29 8.57
N VAL A 443 -16.77 16.32 7.55
CA VAL A 443 -16.99 17.04 6.29
C VAL A 443 -16.84 16.06 5.14
N VAL A 444 -17.76 16.11 4.18
CA VAL A 444 -17.71 15.37 2.93
C VAL A 444 -17.63 16.38 1.79
N LEU A 445 -16.70 16.22 0.86
CA LEU A 445 -16.59 17.03 -0.34
C LEU A 445 -17.04 16.21 -1.54
N VAL A 446 -17.94 16.76 -2.36
CA VAL A 446 -18.54 16.06 -3.50
C VAL A 446 -18.60 16.99 -4.70
N ASP A 447 -17.99 16.56 -5.81
CA ASP A 447 -18.10 17.23 -7.11
C ASP A 447 -19.18 16.56 -8.02
N PRO A 448 -19.48 17.11 -9.21
CA PRO A 448 -20.47 16.54 -10.13
C PRO A 448 -20.19 15.11 -10.62
N PHE A 449 -18.92 14.69 -10.68
CA PHE A 449 -18.54 13.34 -11.08
C PHE A 449 -18.80 12.36 -9.93
N ALA A 450 -18.55 12.76 -8.69
CA ALA A 450 -18.96 11.99 -7.52
C ALA A 450 -20.49 11.86 -7.44
N VAL A 451 -21.26 12.90 -7.79
CA VAL A 451 -22.72 12.80 -7.93
C VAL A 451 -23.11 11.77 -9.01
N ALA A 452 -22.40 11.74 -10.15
CA ALA A 452 -22.66 10.73 -11.18
C ALA A 452 -22.41 9.30 -10.67
N ALA A 453 -21.34 9.08 -9.90
CA ALA A 453 -21.08 7.79 -9.27
C ALA A 453 -22.17 7.38 -8.27
N VAL A 454 -22.73 8.35 -7.51
CA VAL A 454 -23.88 8.11 -6.64
C VAL A 454 -25.12 7.72 -7.45
N LEU A 455 -25.41 8.39 -8.57
CA LEU A 455 -26.55 8.06 -9.44
C LEU A 455 -26.37 6.71 -10.17
N GLU A 456 -25.15 6.20 -10.32
CA GLU A 456 -24.91 4.83 -10.81
C GLU A 456 -25.38 3.79 -9.76
N LEU A 457 -25.30 4.13 -8.47
CA LEU A 457 -25.70 3.29 -7.35
C LEU A 457 -27.21 3.38 -7.07
N THR A 458 -27.78 4.58 -7.09
CA THR A 458 -29.18 4.84 -6.73
C THR A 458 -30.12 4.81 -7.92
N GLY A 459 -29.59 5.00 -9.12
CA GLY A 459 -30.34 5.20 -10.35
C GLY A 459 -30.71 6.66 -10.60
N PRO A 460 -31.38 6.93 -11.73
CA PRO A 460 -31.74 8.27 -12.16
C PRO A 460 -32.81 8.95 -11.30
N VAL A 461 -32.72 10.27 -11.18
CA VAL A 461 -33.64 11.14 -10.44
C VAL A 461 -34.35 12.14 -11.37
N ASP A 462 -35.50 12.67 -10.93
CA ASP A 462 -36.29 13.65 -11.69
C ASP A 462 -36.28 15.02 -11.00
N ALA A 463 -35.37 15.90 -11.42
CA ALA A 463 -35.20 17.23 -10.84
C ALA A 463 -35.98 18.29 -11.63
N ALA A 464 -37.10 18.77 -11.08
CA ALA A 464 -37.97 19.78 -11.71
C ALA A 464 -38.37 19.45 -13.17
N GLY A 465 -38.71 18.18 -13.44
CA GLY A 465 -39.11 17.69 -14.76
C GLY A 465 -37.94 17.41 -15.72
N ILE A 466 -36.71 17.34 -15.19
CA ILE A 466 -35.51 16.91 -15.91
C ILE A 466 -35.06 15.58 -15.33
N ARG A 467 -35.04 14.55 -16.17
CA ARG A 467 -34.49 13.24 -15.83
C ARG A 467 -32.96 13.33 -15.85
N LEU A 468 -32.32 13.17 -14.70
CA LEU A 468 -30.87 13.21 -14.54
C LEU A 468 -30.34 11.83 -14.13
N ASP A 469 -29.25 11.41 -14.75
CA ASP A 469 -28.60 10.12 -14.55
C ASP A 469 -27.07 10.28 -14.58
N ALA A 470 -26.35 9.20 -14.28
CA ALA A 470 -24.88 9.19 -14.29
C ALA A 470 -24.27 9.63 -15.63
N ALA A 471 -24.99 9.44 -16.75
CA ALA A 471 -24.50 9.77 -18.08
C ALA A 471 -24.65 11.26 -18.45
N ASN A 472 -25.55 12.00 -17.79
CA ASN A 472 -25.86 13.38 -18.15
C ASN A 472 -25.71 14.41 -17.00
N VAL A 473 -25.63 13.96 -15.74
CA VAL A 473 -25.64 14.87 -14.59
C VAL A 473 -24.41 15.78 -14.56
N VAL A 474 -23.25 15.27 -14.98
CA VAL A 474 -22.01 16.05 -15.05
C VAL A 474 -22.16 17.23 -16.02
N ASP A 475 -22.59 16.95 -17.26
CA ASP A 475 -22.80 17.99 -18.28
C ASP A 475 -23.87 19.00 -17.87
N PHE A 476 -24.94 18.51 -17.23
CA PHE A 476 -25.98 19.36 -16.71
C PHE A 476 -25.48 20.32 -15.63
N LEU A 477 -24.77 19.80 -14.62
CA LEU A 477 -24.25 20.57 -13.49
C LEU A 477 -23.16 21.55 -13.93
N LEU A 478 -22.26 21.14 -14.83
CA LEU A 478 -21.14 21.99 -15.26
C LEU A 478 -21.55 23.03 -16.31
N ARG A 479 -22.54 22.75 -17.17
CA ARG A 479 -22.82 23.55 -18.37
C ARG A 479 -24.30 23.72 -18.74
N ASP A 480 -25.05 22.65 -18.94
CA ASP A 480 -26.32 22.73 -19.68
C ASP A 480 -27.42 23.48 -18.92
N GLN A 481 -27.37 23.47 -17.58
CA GLN A 481 -28.30 24.23 -16.76
C GLN A 481 -28.35 25.72 -17.14
N TYR A 482 -27.21 26.32 -17.52
CA TYR A 482 -27.14 27.76 -17.80
C TYR A 482 -27.81 28.12 -19.12
N ARG A 483 -27.74 27.24 -20.10
CA ARG A 483 -28.45 27.42 -21.38
C ARG A 483 -29.93 27.12 -21.25
N ARG A 484 -30.27 26.04 -20.55
CA ARG A 484 -31.65 25.59 -20.40
C ARG A 484 -32.50 26.64 -19.70
N PHE A 485 -31.95 27.27 -18.66
CA PHE A 485 -32.62 28.26 -17.84
C PHE A 485 -32.16 29.69 -18.15
N GLU A 486 -31.72 29.96 -19.38
CA GLU A 486 -31.33 31.31 -19.79
C GLU A 486 -32.51 32.28 -19.61
N GLY A 487 -32.32 33.28 -18.73
CA GLY A 487 -33.37 34.23 -18.35
C GLY A 487 -34.35 33.76 -17.27
N ASP A 488 -34.17 32.56 -16.70
CA ASP A 488 -34.99 31.98 -15.63
C ASP A 488 -34.14 31.43 -14.47
N GLU A 489 -33.47 32.34 -13.76
CA GLU A 489 -32.61 31.99 -12.63
C GLU A 489 -33.38 31.29 -11.49
N ALA A 490 -34.64 31.68 -11.27
CA ALA A 490 -35.49 31.06 -10.25
C ALA A 490 -35.79 29.59 -10.60
N GLY A 491 -36.09 29.29 -11.87
CA GLY A 491 -36.27 27.93 -12.36
C GLY A 491 -34.99 27.09 -12.23
N ARG A 492 -33.82 27.67 -12.52
CA ARG A 492 -32.53 27.00 -12.35
C ARG A 492 -32.26 26.61 -10.90
N VAL A 493 -32.44 27.56 -9.98
CA VAL A 493 -32.25 27.33 -8.54
C VAL A 493 -33.22 26.27 -8.02
N ALA A 494 -34.49 26.31 -8.45
CA ALA A 494 -35.46 25.28 -8.08
C ALA A 494 -35.08 23.89 -8.61
N ALA A 495 -34.55 23.78 -9.83
CA ALA A 495 -34.07 22.52 -10.38
C ALA A 495 -32.86 21.95 -9.64
N LEU A 496 -31.90 22.80 -9.24
CA LEU A 496 -30.75 22.37 -8.46
C LEU A 496 -31.13 21.92 -7.05
N ALA A 497 -32.04 22.65 -6.38
CA ALA A 497 -32.57 22.22 -5.09
C ALA A 497 -33.27 20.87 -5.19
N ALA A 498 -34.13 20.70 -6.21
CA ALA A 498 -34.79 19.42 -6.47
C ALA A 498 -33.78 18.30 -6.76
N LEU A 499 -32.69 18.55 -7.49
CA LEU A 499 -31.65 17.55 -7.72
C LEU A 499 -31.00 17.09 -6.40
N VAL A 500 -30.66 18.03 -5.51
CA VAL A 500 -30.09 17.70 -4.20
C VAL A 500 -31.08 16.87 -3.38
N ASP A 501 -32.33 17.33 -3.28
CA ASP A 501 -33.36 16.66 -2.47
C ASP A 501 -33.68 15.26 -3.01
N GLU A 502 -33.85 15.09 -4.33
CA GLU A 502 -34.15 13.80 -4.95
C GLU A 502 -32.95 12.84 -4.90
N THR A 503 -31.72 13.34 -5.03
CA THR A 503 -30.52 12.50 -4.91
C THR A 503 -30.32 12.04 -3.47
N LEU A 504 -30.48 12.93 -2.50
CA LEU A 504 -30.43 12.57 -1.07
C LEU A 504 -31.57 11.62 -0.71
N GLY A 505 -32.78 11.87 -1.20
CA GLY A 505 -33.91 10.96 -1.04
C GLY A 505 -33.63 9.59 -1.63
N ALA A 506 -33.02 9.51 -2.82
CA ALA A 506 -32.65 8.23 -3.42
C ALA A 506 -31.55 7.48 -2.64
N VAL A 507 -30.62 8.20 -2.01
CA VAL A 507 -29.60 7.63 -1.12
C VAL A 507 -30.21 7.15 0.21
N LEU A 508 -31.05 7.97 0.82
CA LEU A 508 -31.63 7.70 2.14
C LEU A 508 -32.78 6.69 2.03
N ASP A 509 -33.78 6.91 1.18
CA ASP A 509 -34.95 6.02 1.05
C ASP A 509 -34.62 4.72 0.26
N GLY A 510 -33.46 4.67 -0.39
CA GLY A 510 -33.01 3.53 -1.19
C GLY A 510 -32.34 2.43 -0.36
N ALA A 511 -32.21 1.26 -0.96
CA ALA A 511 -31.33 0.20 -0.48
C ALA A 511 -30.00 0.31 -1.23
N LEU A 512 -29.02 1.01 -0.64
CA LEU A 512 -27.67 1.05 -1.21
C LEU A 512 -27.09 -0.37 -1.24
N PRO A 513 -26.21 -0.67 -2.20
CA PRO A 513 -25.57 -1.96 -2.22
C PRO A 513 -24.50 -2.09 -1.13
N GLY A 514 -24.04 -3.31 -0.89
CA GLY A 514 -23.00 -3.58 0.10
C GLY A 514 -21.65 -2.91 -0.21
N PRO A 515 -20.71 -2.90 0.75
CA PRO A 515 -19.49 -2.11 0.71
C PRO A 515 -18.58 -2.40 -0.50
N ARG A 516 -18.64 -3.63 -1.03
CA ARG A 516 -17.86 -4.01 -2.21
C ARG A 516 -18.29 -3.26 -3.46
N LEU A 517 -19.61 -3.13 -3.68
CA LEU A 517 -20.12 -2.40 -4.83
C LEU A 517 -19.89 -0.90 -4.65
N LEU A 518 -20.09 -0.38 -3.44
CA LEU A 518 -19.75 1.01 -3.10
C LEU A 518 -18.28 1.31 -3.41
N ALA A 519 -17.34 0.49 -2.93
CA ALA A 519 -15.91 0.68 -3.19
C ALA A 519 -15.57 0.59 -4.70
N ARG A 520 -16.30 -0.22 -5.47
CA ARG A 520 -16.07 -0.34 -6.91
C ARG A 520 -16.53 0.90 -7.68
N GLU A 521 -17.72 1.42 -7.37
CA GLU A 521 -18.28 2.57 -8.09
C GLU A 521 -17.72 3.91 -7.57
N LEU A 522 -17.43 4.02 -6.27
CA LEU A 522 -16.88 5.24 -5.66
C LEU A 522 -15.35 5.28 -5.73
N GLY A 523 -14.66 4.15 -5.80
CA GLY A 523 -13.19 4.09 -5.83
C GLY A 523 -12.53 5.01 -6.87
N PRO A 524 -13.02 5.06 -8.14
CA PRO A 524 -12.48 5.98 -9.13
C PRO A 524 -12.62 7.46 -8.79
N VAL A 525 -13.73 7.87 -8.16
CA VAL A 525 -13.93 9.29 -7.77
C VAL A 525 -13.18 9.65 -6.50
N VAL A 526 -12.91 8.68 -5.60
CA VAL A 526 -11.99 8.87 -4.47
C VAL A 526 -10.55 9.02 -4.97
N ALA A 527 -10.13 8.16 -5.90
CA ALA A 527 -8.76 8.19 -6.44
C ALA A 527 -8.44 9.43 -7.30
N GLY A 528 -9.45 10.14 -7.78
CA GLY A 528 -9.32 11.43 -8.48
C GLY A 528 -9.67 12.63 -7.62
N ASP A 529 -9.68 12.49 -6.29
CA ASP A 529 -9.96 13.56 -5.31
C ASP A 529 -11.31 14.27 -5.52
N ARG A 530 -12.29 13.57 -6.11
CA ARG A 530 -13.64 14.09 -6.40
C ARG A 530 -14.66 13.80 -5.30
N LEU A 531 -14.32 12.85 -4.43
CA LEU A 531 -15.04 12.49 -3.22
C LEU A 531 -14.04 12.42 -2.06
N GLY A 532 -14.11 13.40 -1.16
CA GLY A 532 -13.29 13.47 0.06
C GLY A 532 -14.15 13.38 1.32
N VAL A 533 -13.61 12.81 2.38
CA VAL A 533 -14.24 12.66 3.70
C VAL A 533 -13.19 12.94 4.77
N TRP A 534 -13.52 13.84 5.70
CA TRP A 534 -12.67 14.14 6.84
C TRP A 534 -13.46 14.12 8.15
N TRP A 535 -12.83 13.60 9.21
CA TRP A 535 -13.41 13.51 10.55
C TRP A 535 -12.62 14.36 11.55
N LEU A 536 -13.32 15.14 12.38
CA LEU A 536 -12.70 16.18 13.22
C LEU A 536 -12.37 15.71 14.65
N ARG A 537 -12.94 14.59 15.11
CA ARG A 537 -12.91 14.22 16.55
C ARG A 537 -11.92 13.12 16.92
N ASP A 538 -11.69 12.16 16.03
CA ASP A 538 -11.01 10.91 16.36
C ASP A 538 -9.90 10.56 15.35
N ALA A 539 -8.69 10.29 15.87
CA ALA A 539 -7.51 10.04 15.05
C ALA A 539 -7.55 8.68 14.32
N ARG A 540 -8.27 7.69 14.86
CA ARG A 540 -8.40 6.37 14.25
C ARG A 540 -9.32 6.42 13.04
N ALA A 541 -10.38 7.22 13.09
CA ALA A 541 -11.20 7.49 11.92
C ALA A 541 -10.39 8.19 10.82
N VAL A 542 -9.56 9.16 11.19
CA VAL A 542 -8.64 9.83 10.25
C VAL A 542 -7.64 8.85 9.61
N GLU A 543 -7.11 7.89 10.37
CA GLU A 543 -6.22 6.86 9.84
C GLU A 543 -6.92 5.95 8.82
N LEU A 544 -8.16 5.52 9.11
CA LEU A 544 -8.97 4.77 8.15
C LEU A 544 -9.25 5.55 6.87
N LEU A 545 -9.59 6.83 6.99
CA LEU A 545 -9.87 7.70 5.83
C LEU A 545 -8.61 7.85 4.96
N ARG A 546 -7.44 7.96 5.58
CA ARG A 546 -6.15 7.97 4.86
C ARG A 546 -5.84 6.65 4.17
N ASP A 547 -6.03 5.53 4.85
CA ASP A 547 -5.79 4.20 4.28
C ASP A 547 -6.70 3.89 3.09
N THR A 548 -7.85 4.55 3.02
CA THR A 548 -8.82 4.43 1.92
C THR A 548 -8.68 5.52 0.84
N GLY A 549 -7.78 6.48 1.03
CA GLY A 549 -7.62 7.64 0.14
C GLY A 549 -8.75 8.67 0.20
N LEU A 550 -9.67 8.52 1.17
CA LEU A 550 -10.79 9.44 1.35
C LEU A 550 -10.37 10.76 2.02
N ASP A 551 -9.21 10.83 2.66
CA ASP A 551 -8.85 12.01 3.45
C ASP A 551 -8.54 13.26 2.63
N ASP A 552 -8.30 13.13 1.31
CA ASP A 552 -8.05 14.23 0.36
C ASP A 552 -7.09 15.29 0.94
N ALA A 553 -6.07 14.78 1.63
CA ALA A 553 -5.07 15.58 2.32
C ALA A 553 -3.93 15.91 1.35
N PHE A 554 -3.43 17.14 1.42
CA PHE A 554 -2.31 17.54 0.58
C PHE A 554 -1.07 16.70 0.92
N PRO A 555 -0.30 16.22 -0.08
CA PRO A 555 0.83 15.33 0.19
C PRO A 555 1.89 16.03 1.05
N ALA A 556 2.35 15.34 2.08
CA ALA A 556 3.47 15.80 2.89
C ALA A 556 4.79 15.56 2.16
N ALA A 557 5.66 16.57 2.12
CA ALA A 557 6.97 16.41 1.48
C ALA A 557 7.87 15.37 2.18
N ALA A 558 7.78 15.22 3.52
CA ALA A 558 8.50 14.20 4.29
C ALA A 558 10.04 14.08 4.07
N GLY A 559 10.69 15.10 3.49
CA GLY A 559 12.11 15.08 3.12
C GLY A 559 12.38 14.88 1.61
N ASP A 560 11.33 14.56 0.86
CA ASP A 560 11.31 14.40 -0.59
C ASP A 560 11.10 15.75 -1.31
N ASP A 561 11.28 15.73 -2.64
CA ASP A 561 10.88 16.86 -3.49
C ASP A 561 9.35 16.90 -3.60
N LEU A 562 8.78 18.08 -3.76
CA LEU A 562 7.33 18.25 -3.89
C LEU A 562 7.04 19.35 -4.90
N VAL A 563 6.08 19.07 -5.79
CA VAL A 563 5.50 20.05 -6.71
C VAL A 563 3.98 19.92 -6.74
N GLY A 564 3.30 21.04 -6.53
CA GLY A 564 1.86 21.18 -6.73
C GLY A 564 1.57 22.41 -7.58
N VAL A 565 0.70 22.26 -8.58
CA VAL A 565 0.21 23.37 -9.40
C VAL A 565 -1.27 23.48 -9.18
N VAL A 566 -1.68 24.49 -8.43
CA VAL A 566 -3.07 24.68 -8.05
C VAL A 566 -3.62 25.91 -8.79
N HIS A 567 -4.78 25.74 -9.43
CA HIS A 567 -5.44 26.78 -10.21
C HIS A 567 -6.70 27.28 -9.48
N GLN A 568 -6.76 28.58 -9.25
CA GLN A 568 -7.94 29.27 -8.77
C GLN A 568 -8.49 30.17 -9.87
N ASN A 569 -9.75 30.01 -10.22
CA ASN A 569 -10.38 30.89 -11.20
C ASN A 569 -10.83 32.20 -10.53
N ALA A 570 -10.09 33.28 -10.81
CA ALA A 570 -10.42 34.63 -10.35
C ALA A 570 -11.24 35.44 -11.37
N GLY A 571 -11.61 34.85 -12.51
CA GLY A 571 -12.45 35.44 -13.55
C GLY A 571 -13.94 35.48 -13.19
N ARG A 572 -14.36 34.77 -12.13
CA ARG A 572 -15.77 34.64 -11.69
C ARG A 572 -16.67 34.11 -12.80
N ASN A 573 -16.15 33.21 -13.62
CA ASN A 573 -16.84 32.65 -14.76
C ASN A 573 -16.54 31.17 -14.86
N LYS A 574 -17.26 30.46 -15.70
CA LYS A 574 -17.19 28.99 -15.80
C LYS A 574 -16.27 28.53 -16.92
N THR A 575 -15.20 29.30 -17.16
CA THR A 575 -14.30 29.05 -18.29
C THR A 575 -13.38 27.85 -18.08
N ASP A 576 -13.28 27.34 -16.85
CA ASP A 576 -12.52 26.12 -16.53
C ASP A 576 -13.06 24.89 -17.26
N ASN A 577 -14.34 24.92 -17.65
CA ASN A 577 -14.95 23.94 -18.56
C ASN A 577 -14.16 23.73 -19.87
N TRP A 578 -13.37 24.72 -20.29
CA TRP A 578 -12.56 24.67 -21.51
C TRP A 578 -11.07 24.93 -21.27
N LEU A 579 -10.64 25.06 -20.02
CA LEU A 579 -9.24 25.24 -19.69
C LEU A 579 -8.57 23.87 -19.62
N THR A 580 -7.44 23.72 -20.31
CA THR A 580 -6.59 22.52 -20.22
C THR A 580 -5.20 22.95 -19.79
N ARG A 581 -4.54 22.10 -18.99
CA ARG A 581 -3.24 22.40 -18.40
C ARG A 581 -2.26 21.26 -18.65
N ARG A 582 -1.06 21.61 -19.10
CA ARG A 582 0.09 20.70 -19.21
C ARG A 582 1.20 21.16 -18.29
N ILE A 583 1.77 20.23 -17.55
CA ILE A 583 2.78 20.47 -16.54
C ILE A 583 4.04 19.69 -16.92
N GLU A 584 5.15 20.38 -17.15
CA GLU A 584 6.47 19.75 -17.27
C GLU A 584 7.32 20.12 -16.05
N TYR A 585 7.75 19.10 -15.30
CA TYR A 585 8.68 19.26 -14.19
C TYR A 585 10.04 18.65 -14.56
N ARG A 586 11.05 19.51 -14.70
CA ARG A 586 12.38 19.11 -15.18
C ARG A 586 13.44 19.31 -14.09
N VAL A 587 14.02 18.21 -13.62
CA VAL A 587 15.07 18.19 -12.58
C VAL A 587 16.44 18.04 -13.24
N ASP A 588 17.39 18.88 -12.80
CA ASP A 588 18.83 18.74 -13.06
C ASP A 588 19.48 18.26 -11.77
N SER A 589 19.78 16.96 -11.69
CA SER A 589 20.30 16.34 -10.47
C SER A 589 21.72 16.80 -10.15
N ALA A 590 22.51 17.15 -11.17
CA ALA A 590 23.89 17.60 -11.02
C ALA A 590 23.98 19.00 -10.41
N ALA A 591 23.08 19.90 -10.83
CA ALA A 591 22.95 21.23 -10.24
C ALA A 591 22.06 21.25 -8.98
N GLY A 592 21.27 20.20 -8.78
CA GLY A 592 20.25 20.10 -7.74
C GLY A 592 19.05 21.03 -7.97
N THR A 593 18.93 21.66 -9.14
CA THR A 593 17.90 22.65 -9.48
C THR A 593 16.74 22.02 -10.25
N ALA A 594 15.60 22.70 -10.33
CA ALA A 594 14.48 22.25 -11.15
C ALA A 594 13.83 23.41 -11.93
N ARG A 595 13.08 23.06 -12.98
CA ARG A 595 12.26 23.99 -13.75
C ARG A 595 10.87 23.41 -13.88
N LEU A 596 9.88 24.20 -13.48
CA LEU A 596 8.47 23.89 -13.67
C LEU A 596 7.92 24.73 -14.81
N THR A 597 7.30 24.09 -15.79
CA THR A 597 6.63 24.76 -16.92
C THR A 597 5.16 24.35 -16.93
N VAL A 598 4.27 25.33 -16.95
CA VAL A 598 2.82 25.15 -16.97
C VAL A 598 2.26 25.82 -18.21
N GLU A 599 1.73 25.03 -19.14
CA GLU A 599 1.01 25.53 -20.31
C GLU A 599 -0.50 25.52 -20.02
N LEU A 600 -1.13 26.69 -20.13
CA LEU A 600 -2.58 26.86 -20.01
C LEU A 600 -3.17 27.16 -21.39
N HIS A 601 -4.04 26.29 -21.88
CA HIS A 601 -4.80 26.54 -23.11
C HIS A 601 -6.28 26.71 -22.80
N ASN A 602 -6.84 27.85 -23.20
CA ASN A 602 -8.24 28.16 -22.99
C ASN A 602 -9.04 27.98 -24.30
N GLY A 603 -9.78 26.87 -24.39
CA GLY A 603 -10.66 26.58 -25.53
C GLY A 603 -12.03 27.26 -25.46
N SER A 604 -12.25 28.19 -24.51
CA SER A 604 -13.57 28.80 -24.28
C SER A 604 -14.05 29.59 -25.50
N PRO A 605 -15.36 29.53 -25.82
CA PRO A 605 -15.94 30.38 -26.86
C PRO A 605 -16.09 31.84 -26.38
N THR A 606 -16.10 32.77 -27.33
CA THR A 606 -16.31 34.22 -27.05
C THR A 606 -17.77 34.66 -27.08
N SER A 607 -18.70 33.78 -27.48
CA SER A 607 -20.13 34.08 -27.62
C SER A 607 -20.98 32.80 -27.61
N GLY A 608 -22.31 32.93 -27.53
CA GLY A 608 -23.24 31.78 -27.58
C GLY A 608 -23.41 31.04 -26.25
N TRP A 609 -23.02 31.70 -25.15
CA TRP A 609 -23.24 31.29 -23.77
C TRP A 609 -23.64 32.49 -22.93
N PRO A 610 -24.42 32.29 -21.84
CA PRO A 610 -24.77 33.36 -20.91
C PRO A 610 -23.54 34.01 -20.26
N ASP A 611 -23.69 35.27 -19.83
CA ASP A 611 -22.63 36.03 -19.17
C ASP A 611 -22.12 35.35 -17.88
N ALA A 612 -22.98 34.63 -17.14
CA ALA A 612 -22.57 33.87 -15.96
C ALA A 612 -21.57 32.73 -16.26
N VAL A 613 -21.44 32.34 -17.54
CA VAL A 613 -20.56 31.25 -18.01
C VAL A 613 -19.28 31.78 -18.62
N ILE A 614 -19.39 32.69 -19.61
CA ILE A 614 -18.22 33.21 -20.35
C ILE A 614 -17.97 34.70 -20.12
N GLY A 615 -18.81 35.39 -19.36
CA GLY A 615 -18.63 36.80 -19.06
C GLY A 615 -17.42 37.04 -18.15
N SER A 616 -17.15 38.32 -17.88
CA SER A 616 -16.05 38.72 -17.02
C SER A 616 -16.50 39.51 -15.79
N ASN A 617 -17.79 39.46 -15.43
CA ASN A 617 -18.39 40.08 -14.24
C ASN A 617 -17.74 41.44 -13.87
N ASP A 618 -17.76 42.38 -14.83
CA ASP A 618 -17.24 43.76 -14.72
C ASP A 618 -15.72 43.93 -14.52
N GLN A 619 -14.91 42.87 -14.68
CA GLN A 619 -13.45 42.92 -14.58
C GLN A 619 -12.75 43.54 -15.80
N GLY A 620 -13.49 43.98 -16.81
CA GLY A 620 -12.94 44.57 -18.04
C GLY A 620 -12.19 43.59 -18.94
N LEU A 621 -12.39 42.28 -18.78
CA LEU A 621 -11.80 41.25 -19.62
C LEU A 621 -12.71 40.94 -20.82
N ALA A 622 -12.12 40.42 -21.90
CA ALA A 622 -12.91 39.94 -23.03
C ALA A 622 -13.71 38.69 -22.63
N PRO A 623 -14.93 38.48 -23.16
CA PRO A 623 -15.69 37.25 -22.95
C PRO A 623 -14.87 36.00 -23.30
N GLY A 624 -15.04 34.96 -22.49
CA GLY A 624 -14.33 33.70 -22.56
C GLY A 624 -12.92 33.75 -21.96
N THR A 625 -12.47 34.87 -21.38
CA THR A 625 -11.16 34.95 -20.72
C THR A 625 -11.19 34.21 -19.38
N ASN A 626 -10.27 33.27 -19.19
CA ASN A 626 -9.97 32.69 -17.88
C ASN A 626 -8.91 33.55 -17.20
N ARG A 627 -9.17 34.01 -15.98
CA ARG A 627 -8.16 34.69 -15.15
C ARG A 627 -7.69 33.69 -14.10
N ALA A 628 -6.56 33.05 -14.39
CA ALA A 628 -5.95 32.03 -13.56
C ALA A 628 -5.09 32.66 -12.48
N ARG A 629 -5.35 32.33 -11.21
CA ARG A 629 -4.33 32.38 -10.16
C ARG A 629 -3.70 31.01 -10.06
N LEU A 630 -2.42 30.91 -10.38
CA LEU A 630 -1.64 29.69 -10.27
C LEU A 630 -0.80 29.74 -9.01
N ASP A 631 -1.11 28.88 -8.06
CA ASP A 631 -0.35 28.67 -6.83
C ASP A 631 0.62 27.50 -7.04
N LEU A 632 1.91 27.81 -6.96
CA LEU A 632 2.98 26.83 -7.06
C LEU A 632 3.42 26.42 -5.65
N TYR A 633 3.09 25.20 -5.26
CA TYR A 633 3.51 24.58 -4.00
C TYR A 633 4.82 23.82 -4.21
N THR A 634 5.85 24.14 -3.44
CA THR A 634 7.11 23.40 -3.50
C THR A 634 7.96 23.59 -2.26
N VAL A 635 8.79 22.58 -1.95
CA VAL A 635 9.87 22.68 -0.95
C VAL A 635 11.05 23.53 -1.42
N ARG A 636 11.15 23.77 -2.74
CA ARG A 636 12.25 24.53 -3.35
C ARG A 636 11.98 26.03 -3.30
N THR A 637 13.05 26.82 -3.27
CA THR A 637 12.90 28.27 -3.43
C THR A 637 12.59 28.61 -4.88
N VAL A 638 11.49 29.33 -5.13
CA VAL A 638 11.15 29.87 -6.46
C VAL A 638 11.96 31.15 -6.73
N GLU A 639 13.00 31.04 -7.55
CA GLU A 639 13.95 32.14 -7.82
C GLU A 639 13.39 33.17 -8.82
N ALA A 640 12.67 32.69 -9.82
CA ALA A 640 12.11 33.49 -10.89
C ALA A 640 10.84 32.84 -11.46
N VAL A 641 9.88 33.67 -11.84
CA VAL A 641 8.72 33.25 -12.62
C VAL A 641 8.59 34.15 -13.86
N THR A 642 8.30 33.54 -14.99
CA THR A 642 8.01 34.22 -16.25
C THR A 642 6.67 33.75 -16.83
N VAL A 643 5.95 34.66 -17.49
CA VAL A 643 4.79 34.35 -18.34
C VAL A 643 5.18 34.69 -19.77
N ASP A 644 5.10 33.72 -20.67
CA ASP A 644 5.52 33.83 -22.08
C ASP A 644 6.95 34.41 -22.23
N GLY A 645 7.84 34.06 -21.29
CA GLY A 645 9.24 34.50 -21.25
C GLY A 645 9.47 35.87 -20.58
N GLU A 646 8.42 36.61 -20.24
CA GLU A 646 8.52 37.89 -19.54
C GLU A 646 8.44 37.70 -18.03
N ARG A 647 9.35 38.30 -17.27
CA ARG A 647 9.36 38.18 -15.80
C ARG A 647 8.17 38.93 -15.20
N VAL A 648 7.42 38.24 -14.34
CA VAL A 648 6.23 38.79 -13.67
C VAL A 648 6.44 38.89 -12.16
N PRO A 649 5.72 39.80 -11.47
CA PRO A 649 5.61 39.74 -10.02
C PRO A 649 4.85 38.47 -9.60
N ALA A 650 5.18 37.95 -8.42
CA ALA A 650 4.48 36.83 -7.81
C ALA A 650 4.31 37.12 -6.31
N LEU A 651 3.17 36.72 -5.75
CA LEU A 651 2.95 36.75 -4.31
C LEU A 651 3.53 35.47 -3.70
N ARG A 652 4.19 35.58 -2.55
CA ARG A 652 4.83 34.44 -1.88
C ARG A 652 4.31 34.28 -0.47
N GLY A 653 4.13 33.05 -0.05
CA GLY A 653 3.70 32.68 1.29
C GLY A 653 4.11 31.27 1.65
N HIS A 654 3.48 30.75 2.68
CA HIS A 654 3.68 29.41 3.20
C HIS A 654 2.33 28.83 3.62
N GLU A 655 2.14 27.55 3.34
CA GLU A 655 0.99 26.75 3.74
C GLU A 655 1.41 25.27 3.66
N LEU A 656 0.79 24.40 4.47
CA LEU A 656 0.96 22.95 4.37
C LEU A 656 2.43 22.51 4.53
N GLY A 657 3.22 23.29 5.27
CA GLY A 657 4.65 23.08 5.50
C GLY A 657 5.57 23.38 4.31
N VAL A 658 5.06 23.92 3.20
CA VAL A 658 5.83 24.23 1.99
C VAL A 658 5.72 25.70 1.57
N GLY A 659 6.51 26.13 0.60
CA GLY A 659 6.42 27.47 0.01
C GLY A 659 5.32 27.52 -1.04
N VAL A 660 4.55 28.61 -1.05
CA VAL A 660 3.52 28.89 -2.06
C VAL A 660 3.89 30.14 -2.84
N THR A 661 3.84 30.07 -4.17
CA THR A 661 4.04 31.22 -5.06
C THR A 661 2.84 31.39 -5.98
N GLU A 662 2.05 32.44 -5.77
CA GLU A 662 0.86 32.79 -6.56
C GLU A 662 1.24 33.70 -7.74
N ILE A 663 0.78 33.34 -8.94
CA ILE A 663 0.93 34.12 -10.17
C ILE A 663 -0.44 34.32 -10.82
N VAL A 664 -0.74 35.54 -11.28
CA VAL A 664 -1.98 35.82 -12.03
C VAL A 664 -1.70 35.83 -13.53
N VAL A 665 -2.49 35.06 -14.29
CA VAL A 665 -2.39 34.94 -15.74
C VAL A 665 -3.76 35.09 -16.37
N ASP A 666 -3.91 36.07 -17.26
CA ASP A 666 -5.09 36.19 -18.10
C ASP A 666 -4.88 35.37 -19.38
N VAL A 667 -5.74 34.36 -19.58
CA VAL A 667 -5.75 33.47 -20.74
C VAL A 667 -7.01 33.76 -21.56
N PRO A 668 -6.93 34.61 -22.61
CA PRO A 668 -8.07 34.88 -23.48
C PRO A 668 -8.61 33.62 -24.16
N ALA A 669 -9.86 33.68 -24.59
CA ALA A 669 -10.48 32.64 -25.42
C ALA A 669 -9.62 32.29 -26.65
N GLY A 670 -9.37 31.00 -26.85
CA GLY A 670 -8.54 30.43 -27.92
C GLY A 670 -7.03 30.62 -27.73
N ALA A 671 -6.58 31.26 -26.66
CA ALA A 671 -5.16 31.53 -26.42
C ALA A 671 -4.49 30.44 -25.58
N THR A 672 -3.16 30.40 -25.68
CA THR A 672 -2.29 29.61 -24.81
C THR A 672 -1.31 30.55 -24.10
N ARG A 673 -1.09 30.32 -22.81
CA ARG A 673 -0.09 31.03 -21.99
C ARG A 673 0.85 30.02 -21.34
N THR A 674 2.13 30.33 -21.28
CA THR A 674 3.14 29.49 -20.63
C THR A 674 3.71 30.17 -19.41
N VAL A 675 3.59 29.54 -18.25
CA VAL A 675 4.26 29.96 -17.01
C VAL A 675 5.49 29.10 -16.81
N THR A 676 6.64 29.72 -16.51
CA THR A 676 7.87 29.01 -16.19
C THR A 676 8.42 29.50 -14.86
N ALA A 677 8.63 28.58 -13.92
CA ALA A 677 9.28 28.82 -12.64
C ALA A 677 10.66 28.15 -12.61
N THR A 678 11.67 28.94 -12.22
CA THR A 678 13.02 28.43 -11.94
C THR A 678 13.14 28.16 -10.45
N LEU A 679 13.47 26.93 -10.09
CA LEU A 679 13.51 26.44 -8.73
C LEU A 679 14.95 26.17 -8.32
N GLY A 680 15.33 26.69 -7.16
CA GLY A 680 16.66 26.53 -6.61
C GLY A 680 16.98 25.09 -6.15
N PRO A 681 18.14 24.90 -5.50
CA PRO A 681 18.56 23.61 -4.98
C PRO A 681 17.53 22.95 -4.05
N GLY A 682 17.40 21.62 -4.12
CA GLY A 682 16.44 20.84 -3.32
C GLY A 682 16.65 19.31 -3.45
N PRO A 683 15.80 18.50 -2.80
CA PRO A 683 15.91 17.03 -2.82
C PRO A 683 15.84 16.46 -4.25
N THR A 684 16.46 15.32 -4.53
CA THR A 684 16.50 14.73 -5.89
C THR A 684 16.08 13.26 -5.95
N GLU A 685 15.60 12.69 -4.84
CA GLU A 685 15.36 11.24 -4.75
C GLU A 685 13.94 10.86 -5.16
N LEU A 686 12.94 11.36 -4.43
CA LEU A 686 11.52 11.11 -4.68
C LEU A 686 10.79 12.43 -4.94
N LEU A 687 9.81 12.40 -5.84
CA LEU A 687 8.95 13.53 -6.18
C LEU A 687 7.52 13.21 -5.76
N GLN A 688 6.99 13.98 -4.81
CA GLN A 688 5.58 14.04 -4.50
C GLN A 688 4.89 15.03 -5.44
N VAL A 689 3.78 14.61 -6.03
CA VAL A 689 2.97 15.45 -6.91
C VAL A 689 1.63 15.68 -6.22
N ALA A 690 1.28 16.95 -6.01
CA ALA A 690 -0.08 17.30 -5.61
C ALA A 690 -0.93 17.51 -6.86
N ALA A 691 -1.91 16.62 -7.07
CA ALA A 691 -2.94 16.77 -8.09
C ALA A 691 -3.99 17.80 -7.64
N GLN A 692 -4.81 18.23 -8.58
CA GLN A 692 -5.96 19.07 -8.33
C GLN A 692 -7.13 18.54 -9.17
N PRO A 693 -8.29 18.25 -8.56
CA PRO A 693 -9.44 17.80 -9.32
C PRO A 693 -9.96 18.94 -10.19
N LEU A 694 -9.95 18.75 -11.52
CA LEU A 694 -10.39 19.75 -12.50
C LEU A 694 -11.45 19.16 -13.45
N VAL A 695 -12.13 20.01 -14.22
CA VAL A 695 -13.05 19.55 -15.29
C VAL A 695 -12.29 18.79 -16.37
N ASN A 696 -11.12 19.30 -16.74
CA ASN A 696 -10.22 18.67 -17.70
C ASN A 696 -8.96 18.25 -16.96
N PRO A 697 -8.58 16.97 -17.01
CA PRO A 697 -7.46 16.45 -16.24
C PRO A 697 -6.13 17.02 -16.72
N ASP A 698 -5.16 17.06 -15.82
CA ASP A 698 -3.82 17.56 -16.11
C ASP A 698 -3.01 16.55 -16.91
N HIS A 699 -2.10 17.04 -17.73
CA HIS A 699 -1.04 16.21 -18.31
C HIS A 699 0.29 16.53 -17.65
N LEU A 700 0.83 15.61 -16.85
CA LEU A 700 2.11 15.76 -16.17
C LEU A 700 3.22 14.96 -16.88
N THR A 701 4.30 15.65 -17.20
CA THR A 701 5.55 15.03 -17.66
C THR A 701 6.68 15.38 -16.68
N VAL A 702 7.36 14.36 -16.14
CA VAL A 702 8.54 14.52 -15.29
C VAL A 702 9.78 14.09 -16.04
N VAL A 703 10.77 14.99 -16.10
CA VAL A 703 12.03 14.79 -16.81
C VAL A 703 13.19 14.94 -15.84
N VAL A 704 14.01 13.90 -15.72
CA VAL A 704 15.22 13.90 -14.86
C VAL A 704 16.44 13.75 -15.75
N ASP A 705 17.36 14.71 -15.68
CA ASP A 705 18.62 14.72 -16.45
C ASP A 705 18.46 14.52 -17.97
N GLY A 706 17.29 14.92 -18.49
CA GLY A 706 16.95 14.84 -19.91
C GLY A 706 16.17 13.59 -20.32
N GLU A 707 15.94 12.64 -19.42
CA GLU A 707 15.12 11.46 -19.66
C GLU A 707 13.73 11.62 -19.03
N THR A 708 12.67 11.32 -19.80
CA THR A 708 11.31 11.28 -19.27
C THR A 708 11.16 10.04 -18.38
N VAL A 709 10.91 10.27 -17.10
CA VAL A 709 10.73 9.20 -16.10
C VAL A 709 9.26 8.98 -15.75
N HIS A 710 8.41 9.97 -16.02
CA HIS A 710 6.97 9.89 -15.81
C HIS A 710 6.24 10.72 -16.88
N ASP A 711 5.15 10.18 -17.41
CA ASP A 711 4.27 10.85 -18.37
C ASP A 711 2.86 10.29 -18.17
N ALA A 712 1.98 11.09 -17.56
CA ALA A 712 0.67 10.62 -17.11
C ALA A 712 -0.40 11.73 -17.18
N VAL A 713 -1.65 11.29 -17.25
CA VAL A 713 -2.82 12.13 -17.01
C VAL A 713 -3.13 12.05 -15.50
N LEU A 714 -3.26 13.20 -14.85
CA LEU A 714 -3.72 13.30 -13.46
C LEU A 714 -5.20 13.64 -13.49
N ASP A 715 -6.04 12.68 -13.10
CA ASP A 715 -7.50 12.80 -13.11
C ASP A 715 -8.08 13.46 -11.86
#